data_AF-A0A947MYH3-F1
#
_entry.id   AF-A0A947MYH3-F1
#
_cell.length_a   1.000
_cell.length_b   1.000
_cell.length_c   1.000
_cell.angle_alpha   90.00
_cell.angle_beta   90.00
_cell.angle_gamma   90.00
#
_symmetry.space_group_name_H-M   'P 1'
#
loop_
_entity.id
_entity.type
_entity.pdbx_description
1 polymer ?
#
loop_
_entity_poly.entity_id
_entity_poly.type
_entity_poly.pdbx_seq_one_letter_code
_entity_poly.pdbx_strand_id
1 'polypeptide(L)'
;MNLGSAIAPHDHEEQPRVLLVDDDEVNLLLTSIALRDRGFAITEASSGEQALHMMADWLPDVVVLDAVMPGLDGFATCQELRQMPGYESVPVLMLTGLDDDASITRAYEAGATDFFVKCTQWSLLSGRLRYLLRASRTRHELERSKSKLARAQDLARMGSFDWRKGLGDIAFSVEGLRVFGLGATDRLGMRDFVRMMPPEERRGFLRILHEVLDHGTILCNDIQVKLTDNRLRILHIEAEPEFNELANLIGYTGIVQDVTDRRVAEDKIKHLANFDVLTGLPNRRQIFWRSERAIEHAKRLNHCVALLQVGLDRFKVINENLGHHAGDELLIEVSRRLRGCVRHCEQILEGSVDMNGQRVHRTLEAVGRLGADEFVVLLPEVANEREAMDTAHVLLNALREPMMVAGQECFITASVGVALFPAHGLNVADLLRNADVAMDLAKTQGRNTAQLHDPQLASKGRVRLDLDTALHKALERNELVLHYQPKIDVRTNRMVGAEALMRWNRNGQLVPPGDFIPLAEATGLINQMSLWAIDEAARQAAEWQKSFGFDASIAVNLPSRLFEQSDLVEKIEAILVARGVSPRCIELEITETGLMKDLQGVVPSLHRLNQLGTEIAIDDFGTGYSSLAYLTSLPISELKIDRSFVRDLGDTPQSSAVVSAIIALARALGLRVIAEGVEKASQMEVLYNLGCHICQGFLYARPMPASQLEQWLIDTQSGLVQPPVGGAPVLAAHGLLPKMMGAHR
;
A
#
# COMPACT_ATOMS: atom_id res chain seq x y z
N MET A 1 7.54 -18.97 38.99
CA MET A 1 8.56 -19.97 38.64
C MET A 1 9.90 -19.27 38.59
N ASN A 2 10.65 -19.35 39.69
CA ASN A 2 11.98 -18.77 39.85
C ASN A 2 12.99 -19.61 39.07
N LEU A 3 13.47 -19.11 37.94
CA LEU A 3 14.68 -19.62 37.30
C LEU A 3 15.87 -18.91 37.92
N GLY A 4 16.23 -19.32 39.14
CA GLY A 4 17.52 -19.01 39.73
C GLY A 4 18.57 -19.83 38.98
N SER A 5 19.28 -19.19 38.06
CA SER A 5 20.49 -19.76 37.48
C SER A 5 21.51 -19.96 38.60
N ALA A 6 21.74 -21.21 38.98
CA ALA A 6 22.83 -21.61 39.84
C ALA A 6 24.15 -21.10 39.24
N ILE A 7 24.70 -20.05 39.82
CA ILE A 7 26.11 -19.69 39.66
C ILE A 7 26.86 -20.79 40.40
N ALA A 8 27.37 -21.76 39.66
CA ALA A 8 28.30 -22.75 40.18
C ALA A 8 29.53 -22.00 40.73
N PRO A 9 29.97 -22.25 41.97
CA PRO A 9 31.28 -21.80 42.42
C PRO A 9 32.34 -22.65 41.71
N HIS A 10 32.79 -22.19 40.54
CA HIS A 10 34.02 -22.70 39.92
C HIS A 10 35.22 -22.03 40.58
N ASP A 11 35.57 -22.49 41.78
CA ASP A 11 36.93 -22.42 42.32
C ASP A 11 37.34 -23.86 42.63
N HIS A 12 37.61 -24.64 41.57
CA HIS A 12 38.65 -25.65 41.73
C HIS A 12 39.94 -24.84 41.86
N GLU A 13 40.48 -24.69 43.08
CA GLU A 13 41.83 -24.17 43.28
C GLU A 13 42.79 -25.15 42.60
N GLU A 14 43.04 -24.96 41.29
CA GLU A 14 44.21 -25.55 40.65
C GLU A 14 45.42 -25.04 41.42
N GLN A 15 46.16 -25.98 42.01
CA GLN A 15 47.40 -25.65 42.71
C GLN A 15 48.34 -24.93 41.74
N PRO A 16 48.89 -23.76 42.09
CA PRO A 16 49.76 -23.03 41.18
C PRO A 16 50.94 -23.89 40.74
N ARG A 17 51.17 -23.93 39.44
CA ARG A 17 52.18 -24.75 38.78
C ARG A 17 53.53 -24.04 38.87
N VAL A 18 54.47 -24.65 39.58
CA VAL A 18 55.81 -24.12 39.77
C VAL A 18 56.80 -25.01 39.04
N LEU A 19 57.59 -24.42 38.15
CA LEU A 19 58.79 -25.07 37.64
C LEU A 19 59.94 -24.76 38.60
N LEU A 20 60.41 -25.77 39.32
CA LEU A 20 61.55 -25.65 40.22
C LEU A 20 62.80 -26.20 39.54
N VAL A 21 63.84 -25.38 39.42
CA VAL A 21 65.10 -25.72 38.75
C VAL A 21 66.26 -25.53 39.72
N ASP A 22 66.95 -26.60 40.06
CA ASP A 22 68.11 -26.62 40.96
C ASP A 22 68.97 -27.83 40.59
N ASP A 23 70.29 -27.68 40.47
CA ASP A 23 71.21 -28.75 40.08
C ASP A 23 71.56 -29.69 41.25
N ASP A 24 71.36 -29.24 42.49
CA ASP A 24 71.54 -30.06 43.68
C ASP A 24 70.27 -30.89 43.96
N GLU A 25 70.34 -32.19 43.67
CA GLU A 25 69.22 -33.15 43.86
C GLU A 25 68.63 -33.11 45.28
N VAL A 26 69.45 -32.82 46.30
CA VAL A 26 68.99 -32.76 47.70
C VAL A 26 68.17 -31.49 47.93
N ASN A 27 68.65 -30.33 47.43
CA ASN A 27 67.93 -29.06 47.55
C ASN A 27 66.64 -29.06 46.73
N LEU A 28 66.70 -29.63 45.52
CA LEU A 28 65.55 -29.83 44.64
C LEU A 28 64.45 -30.63 45.35
N LEU A 29 64.81 -31.77 45.94
CA LEU A 29 63.88 -32.63 46.69
C LEU A 29 63.28 -31.93 47.92
N LEU A 30 64.12 -31.28 48.75
CA LEU A 30 63.68 -30.59 49.96
C LEU A 30 62.74 -29.42 49.66
N THR A 31 63.10 -28.60 48.66
CA THR A 31 62.29 -27.44 48.24
C THR A 31 61.00 -27.90 47.59
N SER A 32 61.03 -28.95 46.77
CA SER A 32 59.84 -29.56 46.18
C SER A 32 58.86 -30.05 47.25
N ILE A 33 59.30 -30.84 48.23
CA ILE A 33 58.44 -31.32 49.33
C ILE A 33 57.86 -30.13 50.11
N ALA A 34 58.71 -29.16 50.48
CA ALA A 34 58.29 -28.02 51.27
C ALA A 34 57.23 -27.14 50.58
N LEU A 35 57.30 -27.00 49.25
CA LEU A 35 56.32 -26.26 48.46
C LEU A 35 55.07 -27.10 48.14
N ARG A 36 55.20 -28.40 47.88
CA ARG A 36 54.05 -29.31 47.69
C ARG A 36 53.16 -29.34 48.93
N ASP A 37 53.74 -29.44 50.13
CA ASP A 37 53.01 -29.38 51.41
C ASP A 37 52.27 -28.05 51.63
N ARG A 38 52.64 -27.01 50.87
CA ARG A 38 52.05 -25.68 50.91
C ARG A 38 51.10 -25.43 49.74
N GLY A 39 50.71 -26.47 48.99
CA GLY A 39 49.68 -26.41 47.96
C GLY A 39 50.16 -25.87 46.61
N PHE A 40 51.44 -26.03 46.27
CA PHE A 40 51.98 -25.78 44.94
C PHE A 40 52.16 -27.10 44.17
N ALA A 41 51.82 -27.10 42.88
CA ALA A 41 52.09 -28.23 42.00
C ALA A 41 53.50 -28.06 41.41
N ILE A 42 54.47 -28.87 41.88
CA ILE A 42 55.88 -28.72 41.51
C ILE A 42 56.24 -29.66 40.35
N THR A 43 56.81 -29.09 39.30
CA THR A 43 57.56 -29.79 38.26
C THR A 43 59.04 -29.50 38.47
N GLU A 44 59.87 -30.54 38.50
CA GLU A 44 61.29 -30.46 38.86
C GLU A 44 62.16 -30.57 37.60
N ALA A 45 63.21 -29.75 37.52
CA ALA A 45 64.28 -29.85 36.52
C ALA A 45 65.65 -29.71 37.21
N SER A 46 66.63 -30.49 36.77
CA SER A 46 67.98 -30.52 37.33
C SER A 46 68.99 -29.67 36.55
N SER A 47 68.57 -29.01 35.47
CA SER A 47 69.41 -28.05 34.73
C SER A 47 68.58 -27.02 33.98
N GLY A 48 69.22 -25.89 33.62
CA GLY A 48 68.62 -24.86 32.77
C GLY A 48 68.17 -25.38 31.40
N GLU A 49 68.93 -26.29 30.77
CA GLU A 49 68.53 -26.86 29.47
C GLU A 49 67.28 -27.75 29.59
N GLN A 50 67.19 -28.54 30.66
CA GLN A 50 66.03 -29.38 30.92
C GLN A 50 64.78 -28.52 31.18
N ALA A 51 64.93 -27.43 31.94
CA ALA A 51 63.85 -26.49 32.20
C ALA A 51 63.30 -25.88 30.90
N LEU A 52 64.18 -25.38 30.02
CA LEU A 52 63.77 -24.82 28.72
C LEU A 52 63.11 -25.87 27.81
N HIS A 53 63.58 -27.12 27.83
CA HIS A 53 62.96 -28.20 27.07
C HIS A 53 61.54 -28.54 27.57
N MET A 54 61.35 -28.59 28.90
CA MET A 54 60.03 -28.81 29.50
C MET A 54 59.07 -27.66 29.19
N MET A 55 59.57 -26.43 29.12
CA MET A 55 58.79 -25.25 28.76
C MET A 55 58.43 -25.17 27.27
N ALA A 56 58.94 -26.06 26.41
CA ALA A 56 58.48 -26.12 25.03
C ALA A 56 57.00 -26.55 24.93
N ASP A 57 56.57 -27.46 25.79
CA ASP A 57 55.26 -28.12 25.72
C ASP A 57 54.35 -27.80 26.93
N TRP A 58 54.83 -27.04 27.91
CA TRP A 58 54.11 -26.77 29.16
C TRP A 58 54.40 -25.39 29.76
N LEU A 59 53.35 -24.69 30.22
CA LEU A 59 53.43 -23.33 30.76
C LEU A 59 53.27 -23.34 32.30
N PRO A 60 54.32 -23.01 33.08
CA PRO A 60 54.21 -22.82 34.52
C PRO A 60 53.57 -21.47 34.89
N ASP A 61 52.94 -21.41 36.07
CA ASP A 61 52.44 -20.15 36.64
C ASP A 61 53.59 -19.30 37.23
N VAL A 62 54.67 -19.94 37.67
CA VAL A 62 55.91 -19.29 38.14
C VAL A 62 57.11 -20.22 37.97
N VAL A 63 58.27 -19.67 37.62
CA VAL A 63 59.54 -20.42 37.55
C VAL A 63 60.40 -20.02 38.74
N VAL A 64 60.96 -21.01 39.43
CA VAL A 64 61.91 -20.85 40.53
C VAL A 64 63.24 -21.42 40.05
N LEU A 65 64.21 -20.55 39.82
CA LEU A 65 65.50 -20.90 39.22
C LEU A 65 66.63 -20.73 40.23
N ASP A 66 67.46 -21.74 40.41
CA ASP A 66 68.72 -21.54 41.11
C ASP A 66 69.70 -20.68 40.29
N ALA A 67 70.34 -19.72 40.94
CA ALA A 67 71.20 -18.74 40.30
C ALA A 67 72.49 -19.37 39.76
N VAL A 68 73.04 -20.36 40.46
CA VAL A 68 74.32 -21.00 40.15
C VAL A 68 74.08 -22.47 39.85
N MET A 69 74.15 -22.84 38.57
CA MET A 69 74.05 -24.22 38.10
C MET A 69 75.15 -24.50 37.07
N PRO A 70 75.66 -25.74 36.94
CA PRO A 70 76.60 -26.12 35.90
C PRO A 70 75.95 -26.11 34.52
N GLY A 71 76.70 -25.68 33.50
CA GLY A 71 76.17 -25.53 32.14
C GLY A 71 75.41 -24.21 31.99
N LEU A 72 74.12 -24.27 31.66
CA LEU A 72 73.26 -23.10 31.59
C LEU A 72 72.83 -22.63 32.99
N ASP A 73 73.46 -21.56 33.49
CA ASP A 73 73.16 -20.98 34.81
C ASP A 73 71.75 -20.36 34.87
N GLY A 74 71.25 -20.05 36.08
CA GLY A 74 69.90 -19.50 36.27
C GLY A 74 69.69 -18.13 35.61
N PHE A 75 70.75 -17.32 35.52
CA PHE A 75 70.70 -16.02 34.85
C PHE A 75 70.54 -16.17 33.34
N ALA A 76 71.35 -17.02 32.71
CA ALA A 76 71.27 -17.32 31.29
C ALA A 76 69.95 -18.01 30.94
N THR A 77 69.48 -18.94 31.78
CA THR A 77 68.16 -19.58 31.63
C THR A 77 67.03 -18.55 31.64
N CYS A 78 67.07 -17.57 32.54
CA CYS A 78 66.08 -16.49 32.59
C CYS A 78 66.12 -15.60 31.34
N GLN A 79 67.30 -15.29 30.81
CA GLN A 79 67.45 -14.50 29.58
C GLN A 79 66.88 -15.21 28.36
N GLU A 80 67.13 -16.50 28.20
CA GLU A 80 66.56 -17.33 27.13
C GLU A 80 65.03 -17.41 27.25
N LEU A 81 64.50 -17.62 28.47
CA LEU A 81 63.07 -17.64 28.75
C LEU A 81 62.37 -16.34 28.31
N ARG A 82 63.00 -15.18 28.51
CA ARG A 82 62.45 -13.89 28.08
C ARG A 82 62.41 -13.68 26.57
N GLN A 83 63.19 -14.45 25.81
CA GLN A 83 63.20 -14.40 24.35
C GLN A 83 62.22 -15.40 23.72
N MET A 84 61.66 -16.33 24.50
CA MET A 84 60.69 -17.32 24.02
C MET A 84 59.27 -16.72 23.89
N PRO A 85 58.60 -16.88 22.73
CA PRO A 85 57.23 -16.41 22.53
C PRO A 85 56.26 -17.04 23.54
N GLY A 86 55.51 -16.22 24.27
CA GLY A 86 54.52 -16.66 25.27
C GLY A 86 55.07 -16.77 26.71
N TYR A 87 56.38 -16.60 26.91
CA TYR A 87 57.04 -16.68 28.23
C TYR A 87 57.58 -15.33 28.73
N GLU A 88 57.38 -14.26 27.96
CA GLU A 88 57.95 -12.92 28.22
C GLU A 88 57.47 -12.35 29.56
N SER A 89 56.28 -12.76 30.01
CA SER A 89 55.61 -12.23 31.20
C SER A 89 55.51 -13.23 32.37
N VAL A 90 56.02 -14.46 32.21
CA VAL A 90 55.97 -15.49 33.27
C VAL A 90 56.85 -15.06 34.45
N PRO A 91 56.34 -15.05 35.70
CA PRO A 91 57.12 -14.63 36.83
C PRO A 91 58.27 -15.60 37.09
N VAL A 92 59.48 -15.06 37.27
CA VAL A 92 60.70 -15.82 37.57
C VAL A 92 61.25 -15.37 38.91
N LEU A 93 61.38 -16.30 39.87
CA LEU A 93 62.02 -16.10 41.16
C LEU A 93 63.41 -16.74 41.16
N MET A 94 64.45 -15.93 41.29
CA MET A 94 65.83 -16.42 41.38
C MET A 94 66.14 -16.87 42.81
N LEU A 95 66.47 -18.14 43.04
CA LEU A 95 67.03 -18.63 44.31
C LEU A 95 68.53 -18.42 44.29
N THR A 96 69.10 -17.78 45.30
CA THR A 96 70.55 -17.54 45.38
C THR A 96 71.09 -17.84 46.77
N GLY A 97 72.24 -18.51 46.85
CA GLY A 97 73.04 -18.61 48.09
C GLY A 97 73.94 -17.40 48.34
N LEU A 98 74.06 -16.51 47.35
CA LEU A 98 74.85 -15.30 47.38
C LEU A 98 73.96 -14.13 47.84
N ASP A 99 74.34 -13.47 48.93
CA ASP A 99 73.66 -12.32 49.52
C ASP A 99 74.32 -10.97 49.17
N ASP A 100 75.16 -10.95 48.14
CA ASP A 100 75.83 -9.74 47.66
C ASP A 100 74.99 -8.95 46.64
N ASP A 101 75.12 -7.61 46.66
CA ASP A 101 74.37 -6.70 45.79
C ASP A 101 74.58 -6.94 44.28
N ALA A 102 75.75 -7.48 43.89
CA ALA A 102 76.05 -7.74 42.48
C ALA A 102 75.22 -8.90 41.93
N SER A 103 75.02 -9.95 42.72
CA SER A 103 74.15 -11.08 42.36
C SER A 103 72.68 -10.67 42.24
N ILE A 104 72.19 -9.75 43.10
CA ILE A 104 70.82 -9.22 43.04
C ILE A 104 70.60 -8.40 41.77
N THR A 105 71.54 -7.51 41.45
CA THR A 105 71.45 -6.66 40.25
C THR A 105 71.48 -7.52 38.98
N ARG A 106 72.35 -8.53 38.94
CA ARG A 106 72.41 -9.50 37.84
C ARG A 106 71.11 -10.26 37.64
N ALA A 107 70.36 -10.56 38.71
CA ALA A 107 69.07 -11.25 38.61
C ALA A 107 68.02 -10.40 37.88
N TYR A 108 67.91 -9.11 38.23
CA TYR A 108 66.97 -8.20 37.56
C TYR A 108 67.39 -7.88 36.13
N GLU A 109 68.69 -7.71 35.85
CA GLU A 109 69.22 -7.51 34.49
C GLU A 109 68.96 -8.73 33.58
N ALA A 110 68.98 -9.94 34.13
CA ALA A 110 68.60 -11.15 33.44
C ALA A 110 67.08 -11.28 33.18
N GLY A 111 66.27 -10.37 33.74
CA GLY A 111 64.81 -10.36 33.57
C GLY A 111 64.04 -11.14 34.63
N ALA A 112 64.66 -11.49 35.77
CA ALA A 112 63.94 -12.10 36.89
C ALA A 112 62.92 -11.12 37.47
N THR A 113 61.78 -11.63 37.89
CA THR A 113 60.72 -10.81 38.51
C THR A 113 61.08 -10.45 39.95
N ASP A 114 61.76 -11.38 40.64
CA ASP A 114 62.26 -11.16 41.99
C ASP A 114 63.36 -12.19 42.32
N PHE A 115 64.00 -12.04 43.48
CA PHE A 115 65.00 -12.98 43.99
C PHE A 115 64.66 -13.44 45.42
N PHE A 116 65.23 -14.57 45.85
CA PHE A 116 65.09 -15.10 47.21
C PHE A 116 66.42 -15.72 47.67
N VAL A 117 66.93 -15.26 48.80
CA VAL A 117 68.14 -15.82 49.41
C VAL A 117 67.79 -17.17 50.05
N LYS A 118 68.49 -18.25 49.67
CA LYS A 118 68.26 -19.61 50.18
C LYS A 118 68.35 -19.62 51.71
N CYS A 119 67.25 -19.98 52.38
CA CYS A 119 67.16 -20.08 53.83
C CYS A 119 66.24 -21.24 54.23
N THR A 120 66.33 -21.71 55.48
CA THR A 120 65.49 -22.81 56.00
C THR A 120 64.05 -22.38 56.34
N GLN A 121 63.67 -21.13 56.03
CA GLN A 121 62.35 -20.57 56.32
C GLN A 121 61.39 -20.70 55.13
N TRP A 122 60.89 -21.93 54.90
CA TRP A 122 60.00 -22.26 53.78
C TRP A 122 58.69 -21.47 53.72
N SER A 123 58.21 -20.96 54.87
CA SER A 123 57.05 -20.06 54.94
C SER A 123 57.29 -18.75 54.19
N LEU A 124 58.49 -18.17 54.28
CA LEU A 124 58.84 -16.94 53.58
C LEU A 124 58.90 -17.14 52.06
N LEU A 125 59.52 -18.24 51.61
CA LEU A 125 59.56 -18.59 50.18
C LEU A 125 58.16 -18.74 49.61
N SER A 126 57.29 -19.50 50.30
CA SER A 126 55.91 -19.69 49.87
C SER A 126 55.10 -18.39 49.84
N GLY A 127 55.30 -17.50 50.82
CA GLY A 127 54.66 -16.19 50.85
C GLY A 127 55.09 -15.30 49.68
N ARG A 128 56.38 -15.34 49.33
CA ARG A 128 56.93 -14.57 48.21
C ARG A 128 56.40 -15.08 46.86
N LEU A 129 56.34 -16.41 46.68
CA LEU A 129 55.73 -17.01 45.49
C LEU A 129 54.25 -16.63 45.32
N ARG A 130 53.45 -16.67 46.39
CA ARG A 130 52.04 -16.23 46.32
C ARG A 130 51.89 -14.76 45.95
N TYR A 131 52.77 -13.90 46.48
CA TYR A 131 52.76 -12.47 46.14
C TYR A 131 53.04 -12.24 44.65
N LEU A 132 54.06 -12.91 44.10
CA LEU A 132 54.40 -12.81 42.67
C LEU A 132 53.26 -13.29 41.77
N LEU A 133 52.65 -14.42 42.11
CA LEU A 133 51.49 -14.95 41.38
C LEU A 133 50.30 -13.97 41.40
N ARG A 134 50.00 -13.37 42.56
CA ARG A 134 48.91 -12.39 42.70
C ARG A 134 49.18 -11.11 41.90
N ALA A 135 50.39 -10.59 41.96
CA ALA A 135 50.80 -9.41 41.21
C ALA A 135 50.72 -9.65 39.69
N SER A 136 51.22 -10.79 39.21
CA SER A 136 51.15 -11.17 37.79
C SER A 136 49.71 -11.30 37.30
N ARG A 137 48.84 -12.00 38.06
CA ARG A 137 47.42 -12.16 37.73
C ARG A 137 46.69 -10.82 37.65
N THR A 138 46.93 -9.92 38.61
CA THR A 138 46.29 -8.59 38.65
C THR A 138 46.70 -7.75 37.45
N ARG A 139 47.98 -7.78 37.07
CA ARG A 139 48.50 -7.10 35.88
C ARG A 139 47.86 -7.63 34.59
N HIS A 140 47.81 -8.95 34.43
CA HIS A 140 47.23 -9.58 33.25
C HIS A 140 45.72 -9.33 33.12
N GLU A 141 44.98 -9.37 34.24
CA GLU A 141 43.57 -9.02 34.28
C GLU A 141 43.33 -7.55 33.88
N LEU A 142 44.18 -6.63 34.35
CA LEU A 142 44.10 -5.22 33.99
C LEU A 142 44.37 -4.98 32.50
N GLU A 143 45.43 -5.57 31.94
CA GLU A 143 45.74 -5.47 30.51
C GLU A 143 44.61 -6.03 29.65
N ARG A 144 44.11 -7.22 30.01
CA ARG A 144 42.96 -7.83 29.34
C ARG A 144 41.71 -6.96 29.42
N SER A 145 41.46 -6.33 30.57
CA SER A 145 40.34 -5.41 30.76
C SER A 145 40.49 -4.16 29.88
N LYS A 146 41.67 -3.53 29.86
CA LYS A 146 41.98 -2.39 29.00
C LYS A 146 41.80 -2.71 27.52
N SER A 147 42.33 -3.83 27.05
CA SER A 147 42.17 -4.25 25.65
C SER A 147 40.72 -4.56 25.27
N LYS A 148 39.95 -5.17 26.19
CA LYS A 148 38.51 -5.39 26.00
C LYS A 148 37.76 -4.07 25.89
N LEU A 149 38.07 -3.10 26.75
CA LEU A 149 37.44 -1.78 26.74
C LEU A 149 37.73 -1.03 25.44
N ALA A 150 38.99 -0.96 25.03
CA ALA A 150 39.39 -0.32 23.78
C ALA A 150 38.69 -0.94 22.56
N ARG A 151 38.60 -2.27 22.52
CA ARG A 151 37.87 -2.98 21.44
C ARG A 151 36.37 -2.71 21.46
N ALA A 152 35.76 -2.61 22.64
CA ALA A 152 34.35 -2.26 22.78
C ALA A 152 34.08 -0.81 22.30
N GLN A 153 34.97 0.12 22.64
CA GLN A 153 34.91 1.52 22.21
C GLN A 153 35.08 1.66 20.68
N ASP A 154 36.05 0.95 20.09
CA ASP A 154 36.24 0.90 18.64
C ASP A 154 35.01 0.34 17.92
N LEU A 155 34.43 -0.77 18.40
CA LEU A 155 33.21 -1.36 17.82
C LEU A 155 32.00 -0.43 17.94
N ALA A 156 31.90 0.31 19.05
CA ALA A 156 30.84 1.28 19.30
C ALA A 156 31.08 2.64 18.61
N ARG A 157 32.21 2.80 17.90
CA ARG A 157 32.66 4.07 17.28
C ARG A 157 32.60 5.23 18.27
N MET A 158 33.12 5.00 19.47
CA MET A 158 33.11 5.97 20.56
C MET A 158 34.51 6.16 21.13
N GLY A 159 34.76 7.33 21.69
CA GLY A 159 35.97 7.59 22.47
C GLY A 159 35.74 8.62 23.55
N SER A 160 36.63 8.67 24.53
CA SER A 160 36.56 9.64 25.62
C SER A 160 37.37 10.90 25.32
N PHE A 161 37.02 11.99 26.01
CA PHE A 161 37.78 13.22 26.05
C PHE A 161 37.74 13.87 27.43
N ASP A 162 38.78 14.62 27.73
CA ASP A 162 38.95 15.37 28.95
C ASP A 162 39.28 16.83 28.61
N TRP A 163 38.64 17.77 29.31
CA TRP A 163 38.94 19.19 29.21
C TRP A 163 39.21 19.74 30.60
N ARG A 164 40.31 20.48 30.78
CA ARG A 164 40.66 21.11 32.06
C ARG A 164 40.68 22.63 31.96
N LYS A 165 40.05 23.27 32.94
CA LYS A 165 39.99 24.73 33.06
C LYS A 165 41.40 25.29 33.29
N GLY A 166 41.89 26.10 32.34
CA GLY A 166 43.21 26.75 32.38
C GLY A 166 44.31 26.11 31.52
N LEU A 167 44.17 24.83 31.11
CA LEU A 167 45.09 24.15 30.19
C LEU A 167 44.70 24.31 28.70
N GLY A 168 43.52 24.87 28.43
CA GLY A 168 43.11 25.43 27.15
C GLY A 168 42.56 24.44 26.11
N ASP A 169 43.15 23.25 26.00
CA ASP A 169 42.79 22.29 24.96
C ASP A 169 42.05 21.05 25.48
N ILE A 170 41.23 20.46 24.59
CA ILE A 170 40.56 19.18 24.83
C ILE A 170 41.56 18.07 24.53
N ALA A 171 41.72 17.14 25.47
CA ALA A 171 42.49 15.92 25.29
C ALA A 171 41.55 14.78 24.89
N PHE A 172 41.69 14.27 23.67
CA PHE A 172 40.95 13.09 23.22
C PHE A 172 41.78 11.82 23.44
N SER A 173 41.11 10.73 23.80
CA SER A 173 41.65 9.37 23.67
C SER A 173 41.98 9.05 22.21
N VAL A 174 42.79 8.00 21.98
CA VAL A 174 43.13 7.54 20.62
C VAL A 174 41.86 7.13 19.87
N GLU A 175 40.94 6.46 20.56
CA GLU A 175 39.63 6.07 20.07
C GLU A 175 38.78 7.32 19.73
N GLY A 176 38.85 8.36 20.57
CA GLY A 176 38.17 9.64 20.34
C GLY A 176 38.65 10.35 19.09
N LEU A 177 39.97 10.41 18.85
CA LEU A 177 40.55 10.97 17.63
C LEU A 177 40.12 10.20 16.37
N ARG A 178 40.00 8.87 16.47
CA ARG A 178 39.51 8.04 15.35
C ARG A 178 38.07 8.35 14.96
N VAL A 179 37.21 8.75 15.90
CA VAL A 179 35.84 9.20 15.59
C VAL A 179 35.85 10.41 14.63
N PHE A 180 36.87 11.26 14.74
CA PHE A 180 37.09 12.40 13.84
C PHE A 180 37.93 12.07 12.58
N GLY A 181 38.29 10.80 12.38
CA GLY A 181 39.16 10.37 11.28
C GLY A 181 40.62 10.81 11.43
N LEU A 182 41.06 11.08 12.66
CA LEU A 182 42.43 11.49 13.00
C LEU A 182 43.24 10.31 13.55
N GLY A 183 44.56 10.35 13.37
CA GLY A 183 45.51 9.36 13.87
C GLY A 183 45.87 9.55 15.34
N ALA A 184 46.55 8.57 15.93
CA ALA A 184 46.91 8.58 17.37
C ALA A 184 47.88 9.71 17.79
N THR A 185 48.59 10.30 16.83
CA THR A 185 49.54 11.40 17.06
C THR A 185 48.94 12.79 16.81
N ASP A 186 47.73 12.84 16.26
CA ASP A 186 47.08 14.09 15.91
C ASP A 186 46.50 14.76 17.16
N ARG A 187 46.30 16.08 17.09
CA ARG A 187 45.67 16.85 18.16
C ARG A 187 44.47 17.60 17.61
N LEU A 188 43.35 17.49 18.31
CA LEU A 188 42.12 18.20 17.98
C LEU A 188 41.80 19.21 19.09
N GLY A 189 42.10 20.48 18.85
CA GLY A 189 41.75 21.57 19.75
C GLY A 189 40.30 22.03 19.58
N MET A 190 39.79 22.79 20.55
CA MET A 190 38.41 23.32 20.53
C MET A 190 38.12 24.15 19.27
N ARG A 191 39.10 24.94 18.80
CA ARG A 191 38.95 25.77 17.59
C ARG A 191 38.78 24.95 16.33
N ASP A 192 39.54 23.87 16.19
CA ASP A 192 39.50 23.00 15.02
C ASP A 192 38.21 22.18 15.03
N PHE A 193 37.81 21.70 16.19
CA PHE A 193 36.52 21.04 16.39
C PHE A 193 35.32 21.93 15.97
N VAL A 194 35.27 23.20 16.39
CA VAL A 194 34.21 24.14 15.96
C VAL A 194 34.27 24.43 14.46
N ARG A 195 35.45 24.40 13.84
CA ARG A 195 35.60 24.58 12.37
C ARG A 195 35.06 23.41 11.57
N MET A 196 35.09 22.20 12.11
CA MET A 196 34.51 21.02 11.47
C MET A 196 32.97 21.12 11.40
N MET A 197 32.33 21.92 12.25
CA MET A 197 30.88 22.13 12.21
C MET A 197 30.45 23.04 11.04
N PRO A 198 29.26 22.82 10.46
CA PRO A 198 28.65 23.73 9.48
C PRO A 198 28.56 25.17 10.02
N PRO A 199 28.77 26.21 9.18
CA PRO A 199 28.79 27.61 9.63
C PRO A 199 27.53 28.05 10.38
N GLU A 200 26.38 27.49 10.00
CA GLU A 200 25.06 27.78 10.55
C GLU A 200 24.84 27.20 11.96
N GLU A 201 25.49 26.09 12.32
CA GLU A 201 25.34 25.45 13.64
C GLU A 201 26.31 25.99 14.70
N ARG A 202 27.45 26.57 14.28
CA ARG A 202 28.53 27.04 15.18
C ARG A 202 28.05 27.98 16.29
N ARG A 203 27.18 28.94 15.95
CA ARG A 203 26.69 29.94 16.92
C ARG A 203 25.81 29.29 18.00
N GLY A 204 24.94 28.36 17.61
CA GLY A 204 24.07 27.65 18.53
C GLY A 204 24.88 26.79 19.51
N PHE A 205 25.86 26.04 18.99
CA PHE A 205 26.73 25.21 19.81
C PHE A 205 27.58 26.02 20.80
N LEU A 206 28.18 27.13 20.35
CA LEU A 206 28.93 28.00 21.24
C LEU A 206 28.07 28.53 22.39
N ARG A 207 26.79 28.87 22.15
CA ARG A 207 25.89 29.31 23.22
C ARG A 207 25.68 28.21 24.26
N ILE A 208 25.40 26.99 23.82
CA ILE A 208 25.24 25.82 24.71
C ILE A 208 26.50 25.61 25.54
N LEU A 209 27.68 25.67 24.91
CA LEU A 209 28.95 25.54 25.64
C LEU A 209 29.14 26.62 26.71
N HIS A 210 28.79 27.88 26.43
CA HIS A 210 28.90 28.95 27.44
C HIS A 210 27.97 28.69 28.63
N GLU A 211 26.70 28.32 28.37
CA GLU A 211 25.73 28.01 29.43
C GLU A 211 26.21 26.83 30.30
N VAL A 212 26.74 25.78 29.68
CA VAL A 212 27.29 24.60 30.35
C VAL A 212 28.51 24.98 31.21
N LEU A 213 29.44 25.77 30.68
CA LEU A 213 30.65 26.18 31.41
C LEU A 213 30.35 27.15 32.57
N ASP A 214 29.38 28.04 32.42
CA ASP A 214 28.99 29.01 33.44
C ASP A 214 28.20 28.37 34.59
N HIS A 215 27.34 27.39 34.28
CA HIS A 215 26.47 26.74 35.25
C HIS A 215 27.02 25.40 35.78
N GLY A 216 28.05 24.84 35.15
CA GLY A 216 28.60 23.55 35.55
C GLY A 216 27.58 22.42 35.37
N THR A 217 26.88 22.38 34.25
CA THR A 217 25.82 21.38 33.96
C THR A 217 26.30 20.31 32.98
N ILE A 218 25.56 19.21 32.85
CA ILE A 218 25.89 18.15 31.90
C ILE A 218 25.71 18.68 30.46
N LEU A 219 26.70 18.43 29.60
CA LEU A 219 26.59 18.62 28.16
C LEU A 219 26.05 17.34 27.55
N CYS A 220 24.91 17.42 26.86
CA CYS A 220 24.39 16.31 26.07
C CYS A 220 23.83 16.88 24.77
N ASN A 221 24.51 16.63 23.65
CA ASN A 221 24.10 17.21 22.37
C ASN A 221 24.54 16.38 21.16
N ASP A 222 23.69 16.32 20.14
CA ASP A 222 24.01 15.78 18.83
C ASP A 222 24.48 16.93 17.93
N ILE A 223 25.64 16.79 17.29
CA ILE A 223 26.22 17.83 16.42
C ILE A 223 26.58 17.29 15.04
N GLN A 224 26.47 18.13 14.02
CA GLN A 224 26.99 17.79 12.70
C GLN A 224 28.44 18.25 12.55
N VAL A 225 29.29 17.33 12.09
CA VAL A 225 30.68 17.64 11.75
C VAL A 225 31.01 17.16 10.35
N LYS A 226 31.87 17.93 9.70
CA LYS A 226 32.46 17.61 8.41
C LYS A 226 33.87 17.09 8.65
N LEU A 227 34.06 15.80 8.39
CA LEU A 227 35.35 15.14 8.54
C LEU A 227 36.33 15.52 7.42
N THR A 228 37.59 15.12 7.59
CA THR A 228 38.68 15.33 6.61
C THR A 228 38.40 14.68 5.25
N ASP A 229 37.59 13.61 5.22
CA ASP A 229 37.11 12.93 4.01
C ASP A 229 35.95 13.64 3.31
N ASN A 230 35.59 14.85 3.77
CA ASN A 230 34.51 15.69 3.26
C ASN A 230 33.10 15.11 3.48
N ARG A 231 32.95 14.03 4.25
CA ARG A 231 31.65 13.46 4.62
C ARG A 231 31.09 14.15 5.87
N LEU A 232 29.77 14.27 5.88
CA LEU A 232 29.03 14.72 7.06
C LEU A 232 28.78 13.53 7.99
N ARG A 233 28.99 13.76 9.28
CA ARG A 233 28.72 12.83 10.38
C ARG A 233 27.94 13.54 11.48
N ILE A 234 27.10 12.78 12.16
CA ILE A 234 26.39 13.21 13.36
C ILE A 234 27.10 12.59 14.55
N LEU A 235 27.71 13.44 15.38
CA LEU A 235 28.39 13.01 16.60
C LEU A 235 27.54 13.33 17.81
N HIS A 236 27.33 12.33 18.65
CA HIS A 236 26.76 12.49 19.97
C HIS A 236 27.86 12.84 20.96
N ILE A 237 27.66 13.89 21.75
CA ILE A 237 28.60 14.34 22.78
C ILE A 237 27.88 14.37 24.10
N GLU A 238 28.45 13.65 25.07
CA GLU A 238 28.01 13.64 26.45
C GLU A 238 29.20 13.95 27.34
N ALA A 239 29.10 14.96 28.21
CA ALA A 239 30.17 15.33 29.13
C ALA A 239 29.64 15.78 30.47
N GLU A 240 30.32 15.33 31.53
CA GLU A 240 30.00 15.63 32.91
C GLU A 240 31.03 16.62 33.49
N PRO A 241 30.59 17.57 34.33
CA PRO A 241 31.47 18.53 34.99
C PRO A 241 32.27 17.87 36.12
N GLU A 242 33.56 18.19 36.21
CA GLU A 242 34.42 17.83 37.33
C GLU A 242 34.59 19.02 38.28
N PHE A 243 34.39 18.77 39.58
CA PHE A 243 34.57 19.76 40.64
C PHE A 243 35.71 19.36 41.57
N ASN A 244 36.44 20.36 42.08
CA ASN A 244 37.38 20.12 43.17
C ASN A 244 36.69 20.03 44.55
N GLU A 245 37.45 19.73 45.60
CA GLU A 245 36.98 19.66 46.98
C GLU A 245 36.30 20.96 47.49
N LEU A 246 36.57 22.10 46.83
CA LEU A 246 35.98 23.41 47.12
C LEU A 246 34.74 23.71 46.24
N ALA A 247 34.19 22.71 45.56
CA ALA A 247 33.04 22.81 44.65
C ALA A 247 33.24 23.77 43.45
N ASN A 248 34.49 24.07 43.08
CA ASN A 248 34.79 24.83 41.88
C ASN A 248 34.94 23.91 40.67
N LEU A 249 34.33 24.29 39.55
CA LEU A 249 34.47 23.59 38.29
C LEU A 249 35.93 23.62 37.82
N ILE A 250 36.54 22.44 37.69
CA ILE A 250 37.94 22.25 37.25
C ILE A 250 38.06 21.65 35.85
N GLY A 251 37.02 21.02 35.33
CA GLY A 251 37.08 20.38 34.02
C GLY A 251 35.76 19.73 33.60
N TYR A 252 35.82 19.05 32.46
CA TYR A 252 34.76 18.23 31.90
C TYR A 252 35.36 16.93 31.38
N THR A 253 34.69 15.82 31.63
CA THR A 253 35.06 14.51 31.13
C THR A 253 33.88 13.91 30.42
N GLY A 254 34.09 13.39 29.22
CA GLY A 254 32.98 13.01 28.35
C GLY A 254 33.33 11.99 27.29
N ILE A 255 32.32 11.62 26.52
CA ILE A 255 32.42 10.73 25.37
C ILE A 255 31.94 11.44 24.10
N VAL A 256 32.53 11.02 22.99
CA VAL A 256 32.07 11.34 21.64
C VAL A 256 31.77 10.04 20.92
N GLN A 257 30.62 9.95 20.26
CA GLN A 257 30.19 8.76 19.53
C GLN A 257 29.64 9.13 18.13
N ASP A 258 30.04 8.39 17.10
CA ASP A 258 29.42 8.49 15.78
C ASP A 258 28.05 7.78 15.78
N VAL A 259 26.97 8.58 15.74
CA VAL A 259 25.58 8.11 15.72
C VAL A 259 24.92 8.32 14.35
N THR A 260 25.71 8.59 13.30
CA THR A 260 25.19 8.92 11.96
C THR A 260 24.25 7.84 11.43
N ASP A 261 24.68 6.57 11.43
CA ASP A 261 23.90 5.45 10.90
C ASP A 261 22.59 5.28 11.67
N ARG A 262 22.64 5.44 13.00
CA ARG A 262 21.47 5.39 13.87
C ARG A 262 20.50 6.52 13.59
N ARG A 263 20.97 7.77 13.48
CA ARG A 263 20.10 8.92 13.22
C ARG A 263 19.48 8.89 11.84
N VAL A 264 20.25 8.52 10.81
CA VAL A 264 19.72 8.32 9.46
C VAL A 264 18.67 7.22 9.45
N ALA A 265 18.88 6.12 10.19
CA ALA A 265 17.88 5.06 10.32
C ALA A 265 16.61 5.55 11.05
N GLU A 266 16.75 6.27 12.17
CA GLU A 266 15.62 6.83 12.92
C GLU A 266 14.82 7.83 12.07
N ASP A 267 15.47 8.70 11.31
CA ASP A 267 14.81 9.65 10.42
C ASP A 267 14.14 8.95 9.23
N LYS A 268 14.78 7.91 8.67
CA LYS A 268 14.15 7.04 7.67
C LYS A 268 12.93 6.33 8.25
N ILE A 269 12.99 5.80 9.47
CA ILE A 269 11.86 5.15 10.13
C ILE A 269 10.71 6.15 10.33
N LYS A 270 11.01 7.36 10.82
CA LYS A 270 10.01 8.43 10.96
C LYS A 270 9.38 8.80 9.62
N HIS A 271 10.18 8.83 8.55
CA HIS A 271 9.70 9.11 7.20
C HIS A 271 8.81 7.98 6.68
N LEU A 272 9.27 6.72 6.74
CA LEU A 272 8.51 5.53 6.36
C LEU A 272 7.19 5.38 7.13
N ALA A 273 7.19 5.77 8.40
CA ALA A 273 6.01 5.68 9.23
C ALA A 273 4.92 6.70 8.84
N ASN A 274 5.27 7.79 8.15
CA ASN A 274 4.36 8.89 7.82
C ASN A 274 4.14 9.14 6.31
N PHE A 275 5.01 8.65 5.44
CA PHE A 275 4.99 8.93 4.00
C PHE A 275 5.08 7.64 3.16
N ASP A 276 4.46 7.68 1.99
CA ASP A 276 4.56 6.67 0.94
C ASP A 276 5.93 6.77 0.24
N VAL A 277 6.63 5.65 0.12
CA VAL A 277 8.01 5.60 -0.39
C VAL A 277 8.10 5.99 -1.86
N LEU A 278 7.10 5.61 -2.66
CA LEU A 278 7.13 5.84 -4.10
C LEU A 278 6.81 7.30 -4.44
N THR A 279 5.70 7.80 -3.89
CA THR A 279 5.16 9.12 -4.28
C THR A 279 5.63 10.25 -3.38
N GLY A 280 6.21 9.93 -2.22
CA GLY A 280 6.57 10.89 -1.17
C GLY A 280 5.36 11.60 -0.58
N LEU A 281 4.14 11.11 -0.82
CA LEU A 281 2.91 11.66 -0.26
C LEU A 281 2.70 11.15 1.18
N PRO A 282 1.95 11.87 2.03
CA PRO A 282 1.41 11.33 3.27
C PRO A 282 0.79 9.95 3.08
N ASN A 283 1.19 8.99 3.90
CA ASN A 283 0.58 7.66 3.90
C ASN A 283 -0.78 7.66 4.63
N ARG A 284 -1.46 6.52 4.63
CA ARG A 284 -2.76 6.35 5.31
C ARG A 284 -2.76 6.84 6.76
N ARG A 285 -1.70 6.55 7.54
CA ARG A 285 -1.60 6.96 8.95
C ARG A 285 -1.56 8.48 9.07
N GLN A 286 -0.74 9.13 8.26
CA GLN A 286 -0.57 10.58 8.29
C GLN A 286 -1.83 11.32 7.81
N ILE A 287 -2.52 10.83 6.78
CA ILE A 287 -3.80 11.39 6.34
C ILE A 287 -4.86 11.24 7.42
N PHE A 288 -4.99 10.06 8.03
CA PHE A 288 -5.98 9.82 9.08
C PHE A 288 -5.79 10.80 10.25
N TRP A 289 -4.57 10.92 10.75
CA TRP A 289 -4.23 11.86 11.83
C TRP A 289 -4.50 13.33 11.45
N ARG A 290 -4.21 13.73 10.21
CA ARG A 290 -4.50 15.09 9.71
C ARG A 290 -6.00 15.34 9.60
N SER A 291 -6.76 14.38 9.10
CA SER A 291 -8.22 14.47 9.00
C SER A 291 -8.87 14.53 10.38
N GLU A 292 -8.35 13.81 11.39
CA GLU A 292 -8.86 13.90 12.76
C GLU A 292 -8.69 15.32 13.31
N ARG A 293 -7.48 15.91 13.19
CA ARG A 293 -7.24 17.30 13.62
C ARG A 293 -8.12 18.30 12.87
N ALA A 294 -8.33 18.11 11.56
CA ALA A 294 -9.22 18.97 10.77
C ALA A 294 -10.68 18.89 11.27
N ILE A 295 -11.18 17.70 11.57
CA ILE A 295 -12.55 17.50 12.11
C ILE A 295 -12.68 18.08 13.52
N GLU A 296 -11.69 17.91 14.38
CA GLU A 296 -11.69 18.54 15.72
C GLU A 296 -11.74 20.07 15.63
N HIS A 297 -10.99 20.65 14.71
CA HIS A 297 -11.01 22.08 14.44
C HIS A 297 -12.38 22.52 13.89
N ALA A 298 -12.93 21.76 12.95
CA ALA A 298 -14.25 22.00 12.36
C ALA A 298 -15.38 21.98 13.40
N LYS A 299 -15.33 21.05 14.36
CA LYS A 299 -16.27 21.00 15.49
C LYS A 299 -16.22 22.26 16.35
N ARG A 300 -15.06 22.89 16.47
CA ARG A 300 -14.88 24.11 17.27
C ARG A 300 -15.29 25.39 16.53
N LEU A 301 -14.98 25.48 15.24
CA LEU A 301 -15.26 26.67 14.41
C LEU A 301 -16.58 26.58 13.63
N ASN A 302 -17.26 25.43 13.70
CA ASN A 302 -18.53 25.16 13.02
C ASN A 302 -18.45 25.31 11.49
N HIS A 303 -17.35 24.85 10.90
CA HIS A 303 -17.15 24.78 9.44
C HIS A 303 -17.23 23.33 8.92
N CYS A 304 -17.23 23.15 7.60
CA CYS A 304 -17.25 21.82 6.98
C CYS A 304 -15.84 21.37 6.54
N VAL A 305 -15.62 20.06 6.52
CA VAL A 305 -14.39 19.41 6.02
C VAL A 305 -14.79 18.46 4.91
N ALA A 306 -14.09 18.45 3.78
CA ALA A 306 -14.33 17.45 2.73
C ALA A 306 -13.17 16.47 2.59
N LEU A 307 -13.51 15.20 2.38
CA LEU A 307 -12.59 14.13 2.02
C LEU A 307 -12.98 13.61 0.64
N LEU A 308 -12.03 13.66 -0.29
CA LEU A 308 -12.20 13.20 -1.65
C LEU A 308 -11.31 11.96 -1.83
N GLN A 309 -11.92 10.83 -2.13
CA GLN A 309 -11.21 9.60 -2.47
C GLN A 309 -11.11 9.48 -3.99
N VAL A 310 -9.90 9.29 -4.50
CA VAL A 310 -9.58 9.30 -5.93
C VAL A 310 -8.99 7.95 -6.30
N GLY A 311 -9.68 7.22 -7.18
CA GLY A 311 -9.21 5.94 -7.70
C GLY A 311 -8.91 6.04 -9.19
N LEU A 312 -7.72 5.62 -9.61
CA LEU A 312 -7.37 5.63 -11.03
C LEU A 312 -8.13 4.55 -11.81
N ASP A 313 -8.67 4.92 -12.96
CA ASP A 313 -9.44 3.99 -13.78
C ASP A 313 -8.48 3.12 -14.61
N ARG A 314 -8.73 1.80 -14.60
CA ARG A 314 -8.00 0.81 -15.41
C ARG A 314 -6.46 0.83 -15.20
N PHE A 315 -5.97 1.30 -14.06
CA PHE A 315 -4.53 1.28 -13.74
C PHE A 315 -3.89 -0.11 -13.88
N LYS A 316 -4.63 -1.16 -13.54
CA LYS A 316 -4.19 -2.56 -13.72
C LYS A 316 -3.81 -2.87 -15.17
N VAL A 317 -4.58 -2.38 -16.15
CA VAL A 317 -4.32 -2.61 -17.59
C VAL A 317 -3.01 -1.94 -18.01
N ILE A 318 -2.68 -0.79 -17.42
CA ILE A 318 -1.42 -0.09 -17.69
C ILE A 318 -0.24 -0.91 -17.15
N ASN A 319 -0.35 -1.44 -15.93
CA ASN A 319 0.68 -2.32 -15.37
C ASN A 319 0.87 -3.60 -16.20
N GLU A 320 -0.23 -4.19 -16.67
CA GLU A 320 -0.20 -5.41 -17.49
C GLU A 320 0.43 -5.14 -18.88
N ASN A 321 0.22 -3.96 -19.46
CA ASN A 321 0.72 -3.62 -20.81
C ASN A 321 2.12 -2.99 -20.83
N LEU A 322 2.45 -2.09 -19.89
CA LEU A 322 3.69 -1.30 -19.87
C LEU A 322 4.65 -1.69 -18.74
N GLY A 323 4.24 -2.61 -17.85
CA GLY A 323 5.02 -3.08 -16.72
C GLY A 323 4.94 -2.19 -15.48
N HIS A 324 5.37 -2.74 -14.34
CA HIS A 324 5.26 -2.07 -13.03
C HIS A 324 6.06 -0.76 -12.93
N HIS A 325 7.21 -0.66 -13.60
CA HIS A 325 8.01 0.58 -13.59
C HIS A 325 7.26 1.75 -14.25
N ALA A 326 6.54 1.50 -15.34
CA ALA A 326 5.71 2.50 -15.98
C ALA A 326 4.52 2.90 -15.08
N GLY A 327 3.91 1.94 -14.39
CA GLY A 327 2.90 2.23 -13.37
C GLY A 327 3.42 3.09 -12.23
N ASP A 328 4.66 2.85 -11.78
CA ASP A 328 5.29 3.63 -10.73
C ASP A 328 5.56 5.09 -11.16
N GLU A 329 6.07 5.31 -12.38
CA GLU A 329 6.22 6.65 -12.96
C GLU A 329 4.87 7.37 -13.09
N LEU A 330 3.84 6.66 -13.53
CA LEU A 330 2.47 7.19 -13.64
C LEU A 330 1.95 7.65 -12.28
N LEU A 331 2.14 6.84 -11.23
CA LEU A 331 1.72 7.20 -9.87
C LEU A 331 2.46 8.42 -9.33
N ILE A 332 3.74 8.57 -9.66
CA ILE A 332 4.54 9.77 -9.33
C ILE A 332 3.99 11.02 -10.04
N GLU A 333 3.67 10.90 -11.33
CA GLU A 333 3.08 12.01 -12.11
C GLU A 333 1.69 12.41 -11.58
N VAL A 334 0.82 11.43 -11.35
CA VAL A 334 -0.51 11.63 -10.75
C VAL A 334 -0.38 12.36 -9.42
N SER A 335 0.54 11.93 -8.56
CA SER A 335 0.81 12.57 -7.27
C SER A 335 1.22 14.03 -7.43
N ARG A 336 2.04 14.35 -8.43
CA ARG A 336 2.46 15.72 -8.72
C ARG A 336 1.28 16.59 -9.16
N ARG A 337 0.43 16.08 -10.06
CA ARG A 337 -0.76 16.79 -10.55
C ARG A 337 -1.78 17.04 -9.45
N LEU A 338 -2.09 16.01 -8.65
CA LEU A 338 -3.00 16.15 -7.50
C LEU A 338 -2.47 17.19 -6.49
N ARG A 339 -1.17 17.20 -6.19
CA ARG A 339 -0.57 18.26 -5.35
C ARG A 339 -0.69 19.65 -5.97
N GLY A 340 -0.62 19.76 -7.30
CA GLY A 340 -0.76 21.02 -8.02
C GLY A 340 -2.16 21.63 -7.89
N CYS A 341 -3.20 20.80 -7.91
CA CYS A 341 -4.60 21.24 -7.86
C CYS A 341 -5.03 21.78 -6.49
N VAL A 342 -4.42 21.30 -5.40
CA VAL A 342 -4.89 21.57 -4.02
C VAL A 342 -4.11 22.72 -3.35
N ARG A 343 -3.17 23.34 -4.07
CA ARG A 343 -2.23 24.34 -3.53
C ARG A 343 -2.81 25.75 -3.29
N HIS A 344 -4.10 25.99 -3.52
CA HIS A 344 -4.69 27.34 -3.43
C HIS A 344 -5.80 27.54 -2.39
N CYS A 345 -6.26 26.48 -1.70
CA CYS A 345 -7.25 26.64 -0.63
C CYS A 345 -6.54 26.83 0.72
N GLU A 346 -6.19 28.10 0.93
CA GLU A 346 -6.32 28.82 2.19
C GLU A 346 -5.38 28.56 3.36
N GLN A 347 -5.08 29.68 4.00
CA GLN A 347 -4.10 29.92 5.04
C GLN A 347 -4.52 29.24 6.35
N ILE A 348 -4.11 28.01 6.57
CA ILE A 348 -3.88 27.56 7.95
C ILE A 348 -2.46 27.99 8.34
N LEU A 349 -2.37 29.20 8.89
CA LEU A 349 -1.26 29.61 9.73
C LEU A 349 -1.21 28.66 10.94
N GLU A 350 -0.31 27.68 10.95
CA GLU A 350 0.35 27.30 12.20
C GLU A 350 1.66 28.10 12.26
N GLY A 351 1.54 29.33 12.78
CA GLY A 351 2.66 30.07 13.32
C GLY A 351 3.16 29.35 14.58
N SER A 352 4.08 28.41 14.42
CA SER A 352 5.04 28.06 15.45
C SER A 352 6.43 28.29 14.86
N VAL A 353 7.03 29.39 15.28
CA VAL A 353 8.43 29.69 15.04
C VAL A 353 9.23 28.82 15.99
N ASP A 354 9.81 27.73 15.50
CA ASP A 354 10.96 27.16 16.18
C ASP A 354 12.15 28.11 15.97
N MET A 355 12.90 28.35 17.05
CA MET A 355 13.97 29.34 17.20
C MET A 355 15.17 29.22 16.23
N ASN A 356 15.10 28.35 15.21
CA ASN A 356 16.23 27.98 14.35
C ASN A 356 16.02 28.24 12.84
N GLY A 357 15.16 29.17 12.44
CA GLY A 357 15.31 29.89 11.16
C GLY A 357 15.28 29.11 9.83
N GLN A 358 15.07 27.79 9.82
CA GLN A 358 14.80 27.03 8.59
C GLN A 358 13.30 27.07 8.30
N ARG A 359 12.90 27.97 7.39
CA ARG A 359 11.59 27.90 6.74
C ARG A 359 11.53 26.62 5.91
N VAL A 360 10.98 25.55 6.48
CA VAL A 360 10.32 24.53 5.66
C VAL A 360 8.89 25.02 5.50
N HIS A 361 8.52 25.44 4.29
CA HIS A 361 7.12 25.53 3.91
C HIS A 361 6.49 24.13 4.04
N ARG A 362 6.05 23.75 5.24
CA ARG A 362 5.08 22.68 5.43
C ARG A 362 3.71 23.27 5.10
N THR A 363 3.54 23.65 3.83
CA THR A 363 2.23 23.75 3.21
C THR A 363 1.54 22.43 3.52
N LEU A 364 0.42 22.45 4.25
CA LEU A 364 -0.30 21.23 4.64
C LEU A 364 -0.58 20.43 3.37
N GLU A 365 0.16 19.34 3.14
CA GLU A 365 -0.07 18.46 2.00
C GLU A 365 -1.42 17.77 2.23
N ALA A 366 -2.45 18.36 1.65
CA ALA A 366 -3.83 17.88 1.67
C ALA A 366 -4.01 16.54 0.95
N VAL A 367 -3.06 16.17 0.09
CA VAL A 367 -3.10 14.94 -0.70
C VAL A 367 -2.31 13.85 0.00
N GLY A 368 -2.81 12.62 0.02
CA GLY A 368 -2.08 11.44 0.46
C GLY A 368 -2.42 10.21 -0.38
N ARG A 369 -1.65 9.14 -0.21
CA ARG A 369 -1.84 7.87 -0.92
C ARG A 369 -2.19 6.77 0.09
N LEU A 370 -3.31 6.08 -0.14
CA LEU A 370 -3.77 5.00 0.74
C LEU A 370 -3.12 3.66 0.40
N GLY A 371 -2.78 3.46 -0.88
CA GLY A 371 -2.13 2.26 -1.41
C GLY A 371 -2.56 2.02 -2.86
N ALA A 372 -1.81 1.19 -3.59
CA ALA A 372 -2.09 0.85 -4.99
C ALA A 372 -2.35 2.10 -5.87
N ASP A 373 -3.55 2.24 -6.41
CA ASP A 373 -4.01 3.30 -7.30
C ASP A 373 -4.98 4.29 -6.62
N GLU A 374 -5.00 4.31 -5.28
CA GLU A 374 -5.91 5.13 -4.49
C GLU A 374 -5.23 6.29 -3.77
N PHE A 375 -5.78 7.48 -3.96
CA PHE A 375 -5.37 8.73 -3.35
C PHE A 375 -6.51 9.33 -2.54
N VAL A 376 -6.16 10.13 -1.55
CA VAL A 376 -7.10 10.92 -0.76
C VAL A 376 -6.69 12.38 -0.79
N VAL A 377 -7.66 13.26 -0.97
CA VAL A 377 -7.51 14.70 -0.85
C VAL A 377 -8.37 15.19 0.31
N LEU A 378 -7.75 15.89 1.25
CA LEU A 378 -8.37 16.51 2.41
C LEU A 378 -8.52 18.01 2.18
N LEU A 379 -9.75 18.50 2.18
CA LEU A 379 -10.06 19.93 2.18
C LEU A 379 -10.46 20.32 3.62
N PRO A 380 -9.58 20.99 4.39
CA PRO A 380 -9.76 21.22 5.82
C PRO A 380 -10.86 22.23 6.15
N GLU A 381 -11.22 23.06 5.18
CA GLU A 381 -12.30 24.05 5.26
C GLU A 381 -12.96 24.13 3.89
N VAL A 382 -14.28 23.94 3.85
CA VAL A 382 -15.12 24.14 2.66
C VAL A 382 -16.42 24.82 3.09
N ALA A 383 -16.91 25.74 2.27
CA ALA A 383 -18.15 26.47 2.54
C ALA A 383 -19.39 25.61 2.29
N ASN A 384 -19.36 24.75 1.26
CA ASN A 384 -20.49 23.91 0.86
C ASN A 384 -20.07 22.69 0.01
N GLU A 385 -21.04 21.82 -0.27
CA GLU A 385 -20.85 20.64 -1.12
C GLU A 385 -20.38 20.98 -2.54
N ARG A 386 -20.82 22.14 -3.07
CA ARG A 386 -20.47 22.58 -4.42
C ARG A 386 -18.99 22.89 -4.55
N GLU A 387 -18.38 23.54 -3.58
CA GLU A 387 -16.94 23.82 -3.56
C GLU A 387 -16.08 22.54 -3.53
N ALA A 388 -16.51 21.55 -2.74
CA ALA A 388 -15.86 20.24 -2.70
C ALA A 388 -15.98 19.52 -4.06
N MET A 389 -17.14 19.60 -4.70
CA MET A 389 -17.37 19.05 -6.04
C MET A 389 -16.60 19.80 -7.13
N ASP A 390 -16.51 21.13 -7.07
CA ASP A 390 -15.75 21.94 -8.02
C ASP A 390 -14.26 21.55 -7.96
N THR A 391 -13.72 21.36 -6.75
CA THR A 391 -12.37 20.84 -6.55
C THR A 391 -12.22 19.43 -7.14
N ALA A 392 -13.20 18.55 -6.96
CA ALA A 392 -13.18 17.22 -7.58
C ALA A 392 -13.12 17.28 -9.12
N HIS A 393 -13.86 18.20 -9.76
CA HIS A 393 -13.79 18.41 -11.21
C HIS A 393 -12.44 18.97 -11.67
N VAL A 394 -11.81 19.86 -10.89
CA VAL A 394 -10.44 20.34 -11.15
C VAL A 394 -9.45 19.18 -11.13
N LEU A 395 -9.56 18.27 -10.15
CA LEU A 395 -8.71 17.08 -10.07
C LEU A 395 -8.90 16.18 -11.30
N LEU A 396 -10.15 15.91 -11.69
CA LEU A 396 -10.46 15.10 -12.87
C LEU A 396 -9.87 15.71 -14.15
N ASN A 397 -10.03 17.01 -14.35
CA ASN A 397 -9.52 17.69 -15.54
C ASN A 397 -7.98 17.66 -15.60
N ALA A 398 -7.30 17.84 -14.47
CA ALA A 398 -5.84 17.73 -14.41
C ALA A 398 -5.34 16.32 -14.74
N LEU A 399 -6.08 15.28 -14.35
CA LEU A 399 -5.70 13.89 -14.66
C LEU A 399 -5.97 13.49 -16.10
N ARG A 400 -6.93 14.14 -16.79
CA ARG A 400 -7.26 13.89 -18.21
C ARG A 400 -6.17 14.29 -19.19
N GLU A 401 -5.29 15.22 -18.83
CA GLU A 401 -4.20 15.63 -19.71
C GLU A 401 -3.25 14.45 -19.98
N PRO A 402 -2.72 14.28 -21.21
CA PRO A 402 -1.77 13.20 -21.49
C PRO A 402 -0.54 13.31 -20.58
N MET A 403 -0.05 12.17 -20.10
CA MET A 403 1.14 12.08 -19.26
C MET A 403 2.22 11.23 -19.94
N MET A 404 3.46 11.68 -19.87
CA MET A 404 4.61 10.97 -20.43
C MET A 404 5.10 9.92 -19.46
N VAL A 405 4.98 8.65 -19.82
CA VAL A 405 5.41 7.50 -19.03
C VAL A 405 6.29 6.61 -19.91
N ALA A 406 7.51 6.29 -19.45
CA ALA A 406 8.48 5.51 -20.23
C ALA A 406 8.71 6.01 -21.68
N GLY A 407 8.56 7.32 -21.92
CA GLY A 407 8.71 7.93 -23.24
C GLY A 407 7.50 7.83 -24.18
N GLN A 408 6.34 7.36 -23.69
CA GLN A 408 5.08 7.31 -24.43
C GLN A 408 4.01 8.19 -23.77
N GLU A 409 3.09 8.74 -24.58
CA GLU A 409 1.91 9.46 -24.06
C GLU A 409 0.85 8.45 -23.58
N CYS A 410 0.50 8.55 -22.30
CA CYS A 410 -0.52 7.74 -21.65
C CYS A 410 -1.71 8.62 -21.24
N PHE A 411 -2.92 8.11 -21.45
CA PHE A 411 -4.16 8.72 -20.99
C PHE A 411 -4.72 7.89 -19.86
N ILE A 412 -4.91 8.52 -18.70
CA ILE A 412 -5.59 7.91 -17.57
C ILE A 412 -6.74 8.80 -17.11
N THR A 413 -7.83 8.16 -16.70
CA THR A 413 -8.94 8.85 -16.04
C THR A 413 -8.99 8.43 -14.58
N ALA A 414 -9.73 9.16 -13.76
CA ALA A 414 -9.96 8.79 -12.38
C ALA A 414 -11.44 8.89 -12.05
N SER A 415 -11.85 8.12 -11.04
CA SER A 415 -13.17 8.23 -10.42
C SER A 415 -12.98 8.84 -9.03
N VAL A 416 -13.80 9.84 -8.68
CA VAL A 416 -13.68 10.58 -7.41
C VAL A 416 -14.96 10.43 -6.59
N GLY A 417 -14.82 10.07 -5.32
CA GLY A 417 -15.92 10.06 -4.35
C GLY A 417 -15.72 11.15 -3.29
N VAL A 418 -16.76 11.91 -2.98
CA VAL A 418 -16.69 13.08 -2.08
C VAL A 418 -17.57 12.85 -0.86
N ALA A 419 -17.01 12.98 0.35
CA ALA A 419 -17.74 12.95 1.62
C ALA A 419 -17.44 14.20 2.46
N LEU A 420 -18.45 14.74 3.16
CA LEU A 420 -18.33 15.96 3.94
C LEU A 420 -18.63 15.71 5.42
N PHE A 421 -17.85 16.32 6.29
CA PHE A 421 -18.20 16.50 7.70
C PHE A 421 -19.02 17.80 7.85
N PRO A 422 -20.12 17.79 8.63
CA PRO A 422 -20.71 16.67 9.36
C PRO A 422 -21.75 15.85 8.56
N ALA A 423 -22.13 16.28 7.36
CA ALA A 423 -23.28 15.74 6.61
C ALA A 423 -23.20 14.23 6.31
N HIS A 424 -22.01 13.74 5.97
CA HIS A 424 -21.75 12.38 5.51
C HIS A 424 -20.94 11.56 6.53
N GLY A 425 -20.74 12.04 7.76
CA GLY A 425 -20.00 11.30 8.79
C GLY A 425 -19.48 12.19 9.92
N LEU A 426 -19.29 11.61 11.10
CA LEU A 426 -18.86 12.34 12.32
C LEU A 426 -17.40 12.08 12.74
N ASN A 427 -16.76 11.09 12.11
CA ASN A 427 -15.37 10.69 12.32
C ASN A 427 -14.70 10.37 10.97
N VAL A 428 -13.37 10.30 10.95
CA VAL A 428 -12.59 10.08 9.72
C VAL A 428 -12.90 8.73 9.07
N ALA A 429 -13.12 7.67 9.87
CA ALA A 429 -13.39 6.34 9.34
C ALA A 429 -14.72 6.30 8.56
N ASP A 430 -15.76 6.98 9.05
CA ASP A 430 -17.04 7.09 8.36
C ASP A 430 -16.92 7.91 7.08
N LEU A 431 -16.21 9.03 7.10
CA LEU A 431 -16.00 9.85 5.90
C LEU A 431 -15.21 9.13 4.82
N LEU A 432 -14.12 8.46 5.18
CA LEU A 432 -13.34 7.65 4.23
C LEU A 432 -14.19 6.52 3.65
N ARG A 433 -14.91 5.76 4.49
CA ARG A 433 -15.80 4.70 4.02
C ARG A 433 -16.88 5.24 3.07
N ASN A 434 -17.46 6.39 3.38
CA ASN A 434 -18.53 6.97 2.59
C ASN A 434 -18.03 7.60 1.30
N ALA A 435 -16.82 8.18 1.30
CA ALA A 435 -16.13 8.64 0.09
C ALA A 435 -15.77 7.46 -0.83
N ASP A 436 -15.31 6.35 -0.28
CA ASP A 436 -15.02 5.12 -1.00
C ASP A 436 -16.27 4.56 -1.73
N VAL A 437 -17.40 4.49 -1.02
CA VAL A 437 -18.69 4.09 -1.61
C VAL A 437 -19.11 5.02 -2.76
N ALA A 438 -18.90 6.34 -2.61
CA ALA A 438 -19.20 7.30 -3.67
C ALA A 438 -18.26 7.15 -4.88
N MET A 439 -16.99 6.85 -4.65
CA MET A 439 -16.00 6.59 -5.70
C MET A 439 -16.35 5.32 -6.48
N ASP A 440 -16.77 4.25 -5.82
CA ASP A 440 -17.18 3.02 -6.50
C ASP A 440 -18.46 3.22 -7.32
N LEU A 441 -19.40 4.05 -6.84
CA LEU A 441 -20.54 4.45 -7.63
C LEU A 441 -20.11 5.20 -8.89
N ALA A 442 -19.16 6.15 -8.77
CA ALA A 442 -18.58 6.84 -9.93
C ALA A 442 -17.95 5.87 -10.93
N LYS A 443 -17.30 4.79 -10.45
CA LYS A 443 -16.75 3.74 -11.34
C LYS A 443 -17.84 2.98 -12.09
N THR A 444 -19.00 2.74 -11.47
CA THR A 444 -20.12 2.03 -12.12
C THR A 444 -20.93 2.89 -13.09
N GLN A 445 -20.98 4.21 -12.89
CA GLN A 445 -21.78 5.15 -13.71
C GLN A 445 -21.07 5.64 -14.99
N GLY A 446 -19.98 5.00 -15.40
CA GLY A 446 -19.26 5.35 -16.62
C GLY A 446 -17.80 5.75 -16.42
N ARG A 447 -17.31 5.80 -15.17
CA ARG A 447 -15.95 6.24 -14.79
C ARG A 447 -15.68 7.70 -15.17
N ASN A 448 -14.49 8.24 -14.86
CA ASN A 448 -14.11 9.61 -15.22
C ASN A 448 -15.08 10.71 -14.72
N THR A 449 -15.67 10.50 -13.53
CA THR A 449 -16.65 11.40 -12.91
C THR A 449 -16.42 11.51 -11.41
N ALA A 450 -16.95 12.58 -10.81
CA ALA A 450 -17.00 12.77 -9.37
C ALA A 450 -18.42 12.51 -8.87
N GLN A 451 -18.56 11.88 -7.71
CA GLN A 451 -19.85 11.66 -7.06
C GLN A 451 -19.79 12.09 -5.60
N LEU A 452 -20.82 12.81 -5.18
CA LEU A 452 -21.05 13.13 -3.77
C LEU A 452 -21.68 11.93 -3.07
N HIS A 453 -21.25 11.63 -1.86
CA HIS A 453 -21.88 10.59 -1.06
C HIS A 453 -23.32 10.98 -0.72
N ASP A 454 -24.27 10.16 -1.16
CA ASP A 454 -25.67 10.24 -0.74
C ASP A 454 -25.98 9.06 0.21
N PRO A 455 -26.41 9.32 1.45
CA PRO A 455 -26.80 8.29 2.41
C PRO A 455 -27.88 7.33 1.88
N GLN A 456 -28.74 7.76 0.95
CA GLN A 456 -29.75 6.90 0.34
C GLN A 456 -29.13 5.85 -0.60
N LEU A 457 -27.94 6.11 -1.18
CA LEU A 457 -27.23 5.21 -2.08
C LEU A 457 -26.51 4.08 -1.34
N ALA A 458 -26.08 4.27 -0.09
CA ALA A 458 -25.48 3.21 0.74
C ALA A 458 -26.45 2.04 1.01
N SER A 459 -27.76 2.34 1.09
CA SER A 459 -28.80 1.31 1.18
C SER A 459 -28.87 0.42 -0.07
N LYS A 460 -28.60 0.99 -1.26
CA LYS A 460 -28.58 0.25 -2.53
C LYS A 460 -27.43 -0.73 -2.64
N GLY A 461 -26.29 -0.47 -1.99
CA GLY A 461 -25.13 -1.38 -1.99
C GLY A 461 -25.42 -2.72 -1.30
N ARG A 462 -26.08 -2.70 -0.14
CA ARG A 462 -26.56 -3.91 0.54
C ARG A 462 -27.66 -4.61 -0.26
N VAL A 463 -28.63 -3.84 -0.76
CA VAL A 463 -29.69 -4.37 -1.63
C VAL A 463 -29.08 -5.04 -2.87
N ARG A 464 -28.00 -4.52 -3.45
CA ARG A 464 -27.32 -5.10 -4.62
C ARG A 464 -26.64 -6.43 -4.30
N LEU A 465 -25.95 -6.55 -3.17
CA LEU A 465 -25.37 -7.83 -2.71
C LEU A 465 -26.45 -8.89 -2.42
N ASP A 466 -27.55 -8.48 -1.80
CA ASP A 466 -28.70 -9.35 -1.55
C ASP A 466 -29.40 -9.77 -2.86
N LEU A 467 -29.49 -8.86 -3.84
CA LEU A 467 -30.01 -9.15 -5.18
C LEU A 467 -29.11 -10.12 -5.94
N ASP A 468 -27.78 -10.01 -5.79
CA ASP A 468 -26.83 -10.89 -6.48
C ASP A 468 -26.96 -12.35 -6.02
N THR A 469 -26.94 -12.53 -4.70
CA THR A 469 -27.14 -13.84 -4.08
C THR A 469 -28.52 -14.43 -4.42
N ALA A 470 -29.55 -13.59 -4.52
CA ALA A 470 -30.90 -14.01 -4.86
C ALA A 470 -31.03 -14.36 -6.35
N LEU A 471 -30.38 -13.62 -7.25
CA LEU A 471 -30.46 -13.83 -8.70
C LEU A 471 -29.87 -15.19 -9.11
N HIS A 472 -28.77 -15.60 -8.49
CA HIS A 472 -28.21 -16.96 -8.68
C HIS A 472 -29.24 -18.06 -8.39
N LYS A 473 -30.08 -17.88 -7.37
CA LYS A 473 -31.12 -18.85 -6.97
C LYS A 473 -32.42 -18.69 -7.78
N ALA A 474 -32.60 -17.57 -8.47
CA ALA A 474 -33.84 -17.26 -9.18
C ALA A 474 -34.09 -18.23 -10.36
N LEU A 475 -33.03 -18.61 -11.08
CA LEU A 475 -33.08 -19.61 -12.16
C LEU A 475 -33.52 -20.99 -11.63
N GLU A 476 -32.96 -21.43 -10.50
CA GLU A 476 -33.30 -22.73 -9.89
C GLU A 476 -34.73 -22.75 -9.31
N ARG A 477 -35.24 -21.60 -8.89
CA ARG A 477 -36.54 -21.45 -8.21
C ARG A 477 -37.69 -21.08 -9.14
N ASN A 478 -37.45 -20.98 -10.45
CA ASN A 478 -38.43 -20.53 -11.44
C ASN A 478 -39.04 -19.15 -11.09
N GLU A 479 -38.22 -18.23 -10.58
CA GLU A 479 -38.65 -16.87 -10.23
C GLU A 479 -38.61 -15.91 -11.43
N LEU A 480 -37.96 -16.31 -12.54
CA LEU A 480 -37.95 -15.56 -13.79
C LEU A 480 -39.21 -15.85 -14.61
N VAL A 481 -39.82 -14.80 -15.15
CA VAL A 481 -41.00 -14.88 -16.01
C VAL A 481 -40.85 -13.95 -17.21
N LEU A 482 -41.49 -14.28 -18.34
CA LEU A 482 -41.54 -13.41 -19.51
C LEU A 482 -42.86 -12.64 -19.55
N HIS A 483 -42.75 -11.33 -19.74
CA HIS A 483 -43.86 -10.49 -20.17
C HIS A 483 -43.70 -10.19 -21.65
N TYR A 484 -44.80 -10.04 -22.36
CA TYR A 484 -44.83 -9.84 -23.79
C TYR A 484 -45.41 -8.49 -24.12
N GLN A 485 -44.76 -7.75 -25.02
CA GLN A 485 -45.27 -6.49 -25.55
C GLN A 485 -45.54 -6.62 -27.05
N PRO A 486 -46.76 -6.30 -27.53
CA PRO A 486 -47.09 -6.50 -28.94
C PRO A 486 -46.44 -5.45 -29.84
N LYS A 487 -45.96 -5.89 -31.01
CA LYS A 487 -45.53 -5.07 -32.15
C LYS A 487 -46.72 -4.93 -33.11
N ILE A 488 -47.14 -3.71 -33.43
CA ILE A 488 -48.38 -3.44 -34.21
C ILE A 488 -48.06 -2.82 -35.57
N ASP A 489 -48.61 -3.37 -36.65
CA ASP A 489 -48.65 -2.67 -37.95
C ASP A 489 -49.81 -1.68 -37.95
N VAL A 490 -49.47 -0.39 -37.98
CA VAL A 490 -50.42 0.73 -37.92
C VAL A 490 -51.39 0.75 -39.10
N ARG A 491 -51.00 0.21 -40.27
CA ARG A 491 -51.85 0.20 -41.47
C ARG A 491 -52.98 -0.80 -41.36
N THR A 492 -52.67 -1.97 -40.83
CA THR A 492 -53.62 -3.08 -40.72
C THR A 492 -54.28 -3.17 -39.35
N ASN A 493 -53.73 -2.43 -38.37
CA ASN A 493 -54.06 -2.51 -36.95
C ASN A 493 -54.00 -3.95 -36.41
N ARG A 494 -53.03 -4.73 -36.90
CA ARG A 494 -52.81 -6.11 -36.50
C ARG A 494 -51.47 -6.24 -35.79
N MET A 495 -51.43 -7.18 -34.84
CA MET A 495 -50.18 -7.61 -34.22
C MET A 495 -49.34 -8.37 -35.25
N VAL A 496 -48.11 -7.94 -35.45
CA VAL A 496 -47.13 -8.52 -36.39
C VAL A 496 -45.97 -9.22 -35.69
N GLY A 497 -45.90 -9.13 -34.37
CA GLY A 497 -44.91 -9.79 -33.51
C GLY A 497 -45.11 -9.42 -32.05
N ALA A 498 -44.30 -9.98 -31.17
CA ALA A 498 -44.27 -9.59 -29.76
C ALA A 498 -42.83 -9.61 -29.23
N GLU A 499 -42.46 -8.67 -28.38
CA GLU A 499 -41.18 -8.67 -27.69
C GLU A 499 -41.30 -9.34 -26.32
N ALA A 500 -40.44 -10.33 -26.06
CA ALA A 500 -40.32 -11.02 -24.79
C ALA A 500 -39.37 -10.26 -23.86
N LEU A 501 -39.95 -9.70 -22.81
CA LEU A 501 -39.29 -8.88 -21.82
C LEU A 501 -39.20 -9.61 -20.50
N MET A 502 -37.98 -9.92 -20.08
CA MET A 502 -37.72 -10.64 -18.83
C MET A 502 -38.17 -9.84 -17.60
N ARG A 503 -38.79 -10.52 -16.65
CA ARG A 503 -39.19 -9.99 -15.35
C ARG A 503 -38.78 -10.97 -14.26
N TRP A 504 -38.37 -10.46 -13.12
CA TRP A 504 -38.03 -11.28 -11.97
C TRP A 504 -39.08 -11.13 -10.88
N ASN A 505 -39.82 -12.20 -10.63
CA ASN A 505 -40.84 -12.26 -9.60
C ASN A 505 -40.27 -12.88 -8.32
N ARG A 506 -39.89 -12.01 -7.37
CA ARG A 506 -39.36 -12.42 -6.08
C ARG A 506 -40.45 -12.32 -5.02
N ASN A 507 -40.91 -13.48 -4.51
CA ASN A 507 -41.94 -13.55 -3.45
C ASN A 507 -43.22 -12.74 -3.76
N GLY A 508 -43.64 -12.68 -5.03
CA GLY A 508 -44.82 -11.92 -5.46
C GLY A 508 -44.56 -10.45 -5.79
N GLN A 509 -43.31 -9.98 -5.70
CA GLN A 509 -42.90 -8.64 -6.15
C GLN A 509 -42.09 -8.71 -7.44
N LEU A 510 -42.51 -7.93 -8.43
CA LEU A 510 -41.81 -7.79 -9.71
C LEU A 510 -40.64 -6.81 -9.56
N VAL A 511 -39.42 -7.33 -9.67
CA VAL A 511 -38.20 -6.53 -9.74
C VAL A 511 -38.02 -6.03 -11.18
N PRO A 512 -37.79 -4.72 -11.40
CA PRO A 512 -37.67 -4.17 -12.73
C PRO A 512 -36.37 -4.60 -13.42
N PRO A 513 -36.36 -4.74 -14.77
CA PRO A 513 -35.18 -5.15 -15.54
C PRO A 513 -33.93 -4.29 -15.30
N GLY A 514 -34.11 -2.98 -15.12
CA GLY A 514 -33.01 -2.05 -14.88
C GLY A 514 -32.20 -2.32 -13.61
N ASP A 515 -32.76 -3.04 -12.63
CA ASP A 515 -32.07 -3.36 -11.38
C ASP A 515 -31.26 -4.66 -11.47
N PHE A 516 -31.73 -5.66 -12.21
CA PHE A 516 -31.10 -6.99 -12.23
C PHE A 516 -30.35 -7.33 -13.52
N ILE A 517 -30.67 -6.75 -14.68
CA ILE A 517 -29.94 -7.03 -15.93
C ILE A 517 -28.48 -6.54 -15.83
N PRO A 518 -28.17 -5.31 -15.37
CA PRO A 518 -26.78 -4.88 -15.22
C PRO A 518 -25.98 -5.74 -14.23
N LEU A 519 -26.67 -6.31 -13.24
CA LEU A 519 -26.08 -7.25 -12.29
C LEU A 519 -25.76 -8.59 -12.95
N ALA A 520 -26.71 -9.12 -13.72
CA ALA A 520 -26.56 -10.36 -14.48
C ALA A 520 -25.42 -10.28 -15.52
N GLU A 521 -25.24 -9.11 -16.15
CA GLU A 521 -24.15 -8.87 -17.09
C GLU A 521 -22.79 -8.86 -16.39
N ALA A 522 -22.70 -8.20 -15.22
CA ALA A 522 -21.46 -8.10 -14.45
C ALA A 522 -20.98 -9.47 -13.93
N THR A 523 -21.91 -10.36 -13.56
CA THR A 523 -21.61 -11.71 -13.05
C THR A 523 -21.54 -12.77 -14.14
N GLY A 524 -21.98 -12.46 -15.36
CA GLY A 524 -22.07 -13.41 -16.47
C GLY A 524 -23.31 -14.32 -16.43
N LEU A 525 -24.19 -14.15 -15.45
CA LEU A 525 -25.47 -14.88 -15.35
C LEU A 525 -26.41 -14.59 -16.53
N ILE A 526 -26.28 -13.41 -17.15
CA ILE A 526 -27.12 -13.01 -18.28
C ILE A 526 -27.13 -14.06 -19.40
N ASN A 527 -26.03 -14.77 -19.59
CA ASN A 527 -25.89 -15.80 -20.61
C ASN A 527 -26.86 -16.97 -20.40
N GLN A 528 -26.97 -17.45 -19.16
CA GLN A 528 -27.90 -18.53 -18.81
C GLN A 528 -29.35 -18.05 -18.86
N MET A 529 -29.58 -16.81 -18.42
CA MET A 529 -30.91 -16.20 -18.42
C MET A 529 -31.44 -15.98 -19.84
N SER A 530 -30.59 -15.54 -20.78
CA SER A 530 -30.96 -15.38 -22.18
C SER A 530 -31.29 -16.71 -22.86
N LEU A 531 -30.53 -17.78 -22.60
CA LEU A 531 -30.85 -19.12 -23.11
C LEU A 531 -32.18 -19.64 -22.56
N TRP A 532 -32.44 -19.42 -21.26
CA TRP A 532 -33.73 -19.73 -20.65
C TRP A 532 -34.87 -18.92 -21.28
N ALA A 533 -34.66 -17.63 -21.55
CA ALA A 533 -35.65 -16.77 -22.20
C ALA A 533 -35.99 -17.24 -23.63
N ILE A 534 -34.99 -17.70 -24.40
CA ILE A 534 -35.21 -18.27 -25.74
C ILE A 534 -36.03 -19.56 -25.64
N ASP A 535 -35.72 -20.45 -24.70
CA ASP A 535 -36.50 -21.69 -24.50
C ASP A 535 -37.96 -21.41 -24.10
N GLU A 536 -38.18 -20.47 -23.18
CA GLU A 536 -39.52 -20.10 -22.74
C GLU A 536 -40.31 -19.34 -23.83
N ALA A 537 -39.64 -18.47 -24.60
CA ALA A 537 -40.25 -17.82 -25.76
C ALA A 537 -40.61 -18.84 -26.85
N ALA A 538 -39.75 -19.82 -27.12
CA ALA A 538 -40.04 -20.91 -28.06
C ALA A 538 -41.21 -21.79 -27.58
N ARG A 539 -41.27 -22.08 -26.28
CA ARG A 539 -42.43 -22.77 -25.67
C ARG A 539 -43.71 -21.97 -25.86
N GLN A 540 -43.69 -20.66 -25.60
CA GLN A 540 -44.86 -19.79 -25.72
C GLN A 540 -45.30 -19.62 -27.18
N ALA A 541 -44.36 -19.50 -28.12
CA ALA A 541 -44.66 -19.44 -29.55
C ALA A 541 -45.41 -20.71 -30.01
N ALA A 542 -44.96 -21.89 -29.55
CA ALA A 542 -45.62 -23.16 -29.86
C ALA A 542 -47.06 -23.22 -29.32
N GLU A 543 -47.29 -22.62 -28.14
CA GLU A 543 -48.60 -22.55 -27.51
C GLU A 543 -49.53 -21.59 -28.26
N TRP A 544 -49.05 -20.39 -28.60
CA TRP A 544 -49.82 -19.41 -29.38
C TRP A 544 -50.14 -19.88 -30.80
N GLN A 545 -49.24 -20.63 -31.43
CA GLN A 545 -49.49 -21.26 -32.73
C GLN A 545 -50.67 -22.24 -32.66
N LYS A 546 -50.80 -22.99 -31.55
CA LYS A 546 -51.92 -23.93 -31.33
C LYS A 546 -53.21 -23.22 -30.91
N SER A 547 -53.12 -22.19 -30.08
CA SER A 547 -54.29 -21.54 -29.49
C SER A 547 -55.04 -20.66 -30.49
N PHE A 548 -54.34 -19.79 -31.23
CA PHE A 548 -54.98 -18.84 -32.14
C PHE A 548 -54.26 -18.71 -33.49
N GLY A 549 -53.39 -19.66 -33.84
CA GLY A 549 -52.71 -19.68 -35.13
C GLY A 549 -51.67 -18.56 -35.29
N PHE A 550 -50.98 -18.20 -34.21
CA PHE A 550 -49.89 -17.20 -34.26
C PHE A 550 -48.80 -17.64 -35.24
N ASP A 551 -48.55 -16.81 -36.25
CA ASP A 551 -47.58 -17.04 -37.33
C ASP A 551 -46.54 -15.89 -37.41
N ALA A 552 -46.36 -15.17 -36.31
CA ALA A 552 -45.45 -14.04 -36.20
C ALA A 552 -44.23 -14.40 -35.32
N SER A 553 -43.25 -13.50 -35.27
CA SER A 553 -42.03 -13.68 -34.47
C SER A 553 -42.23 -13.20 -33.02
N ILE A 554 -41.59 -13.92 -32.08
CA ILE A 554 -41.33 -13.43 -30.72
C ILE A 554 -39.88 -12.98 -30.67
N ALA A 555 -39.67 -11.69 -30.42
CA ALA A 555 -38.36 -11.11 -30.28
C ALA A 555 -37.77 -11.32 -28.88
N VAL A 556 -36.52 -11.74 -28.82
CA VAL A 556 -35.78 -12.00 -27.58
C VAL A 556 -34.42 -11.30 -27.62
N ASN A 557 -34.12 -10.55 -26.57
CA ASN A 557 -32.87 -9.84 -26.41
C ASN A 557 -31.68 -10.79 -26.18
N LEU A 558 -30.60 -10.59 -26.94
CA LEU A 558 -29.41 -11.41 -26.92
C LEU A 558 -28.14 -10.57 -26.64
N PRO A 559 -27.45 -10.80 -25.51
CA PRO A 559 -26.21 -10.08 -25.20
C PRO A 559 -25.09 -10.48 -26.16
N SER A 560 -24.29 -9.52 -26.60
CA SER A 560 -23.24 -9.78 -27.61
C SER A 560 -22.15 -10.76 -27.13
N ARG A 561 -21.92 -10.85 -25.83
CA ARG A 561 -20.94 -11.78 -25.24
C ARG A 561 -21.32 -13.25 -25.46
N LEU A 562 -22.58 -13.56 -25.73
CA LEU A 562 -23.01 -14.94 -25.98
C LEU A 562 -22.41 -15.50 -27.28
N PHE A 563 -22.07 -14.63 -28.24
CA PHE A 563 -21.44 -15.02 -29.50
C PHE A 563 -19.97 -15.46 -29.35
N GLU A 564 -19.34 -15.22 -28.19
CA GLU A 564 -18.03 -15.79 -27.86
C GLU A 564 -18.11 -17.32 -27.67
N GLN A 565 -19.31 -17.86 -27.38
CA GLN A 565 -19.53 -19.29 -27.26
C GLN A 565 -19.67 -19.94 -28.64
N SER A 566 -18.77 -20.86 -28.96
CA SER A 566 -18.76 -21.56 -30.23
C SER A 566 -19.97 -22.48 -30.46
N ASP A 567 -20.70 -22.83 -29.41
CA ASP A 567 -21.84 -23.76 -29.42
C ASP A 567 -23.21 -23.06 -29.32
N LEU A 568 -23.26 -21.73 -29.44
CA LEU A 568 -24.50 -20.95 -29.31
C LEU A 568 -25.55 -21.35 -30.35
N VAL A 569 -25.13 -21.47 -31.61
CA VAL A 569 -26.03 -21.77 -32.73
C VAL A 569 -26.67 -23.15 -32.54
N GLU A 570 -25.85 -24.14 -32.15
CA GLU A 570 -26.26 -25.51 -31.86
C GLU A 570 -27.22 -25.58 -30.67
N LYS A 571 -27.01 -24.77 -29.62
CA LYS A 571 -27.92 -24.67 -28.48
C LYS A 571 -29.28 -24.12 -28.88
N ILE A 572 -29.32 -23.05 -29.67
CA ILE A 572 -30.56 -22.44 -30.14
C ILE A 572 -31.31 -23.43 -31.05
N GLU A 573 -30.60 -24.08 -31.98
CA GLU A 573 -31.19 -25.13 -32.83
C GLU A 573 -31.79 -26.27 -31.99
N ALA A 574 -31.07 -26.76 -30.99
CA ALA A 574 -31.56 -27.81 -30.10
C ALA A 574 -32.84 -27.40 -29.33
N ILE A 575 -32.91 -26.16 -28.85
CA ILE A 575 -34.09 -25.60 -28.18
C ILE A 575 -35.29 -25.58 -29.14
N LEU A 576 -35.11 -25.03 -30.35
CA LEU A 576 -36.18 -24.92 -31.34
C LEU A 576 -36.70 -26.30 -31.78
N VAL A 577 -35.79 -27.25 -32.01
CA VAL A 577 -36.12 -28.65 -32.36
C VAL A 577 -36.87 -29.33 -31.22
N ALA A 578 -36.43 -29.16 -29.96
CA ALA A 578 -37.09 -29.75 -28.80
C ALA A 578 -38.52 -29.22 -28.60
N ARG A 579 -38.78 -27.96 -28.94
CA ARG A 579 -40.10 -27.33 -28.85
C ARG A 579 -40.97 -27.53 -30.10
N GLY A 580 -40.39 -28.01 -31.20
CA GLY A 580 -41.10 -28.27 -32.45
C GLY A 580 -41.60 -27.00 -33.15
N VAL A 581 -40.90 -25.87 -32.96
CA VAL A 581 -41.25 -24.58 -33.55
C VAL A 581 -40.38 -24.25 -34.74
N SER A 582 -40.94 -23.53 -35.72
CA SER A 582 -40.15 -23.02 -36.84
C SER A 582 -39.14 -21.97 -36.33
N PRO A 583 -37.89 -21.98 -36.82
CA PRO A 583 -36.90 -20.94 -36.46
C PRO A 583 -37.35 -19.51 -36.76
N ARG A 584 -38.29 -19.32 -37.69
CA ARG A 584 -38.90 -18.03 -38.04
C ARG A 584 -39.79 -17.43 -36.94
N CYS A 585 -40.25 -18.25 -36.00
CA CYS A 585 -41.07 -17.79 -34.89
C CYS A 585 -40.27 -17.07 -33.80
N ILE A 586 -38.93 -17.10 -33.87
CA ILE A 586 -38.04 -16.40 -32.95
C ILE A 586 -37.24 -15.37 -33.72
N GLU A 587 -37.15 -14.18 -33.13
CA GLU A 587 -36.33 -13.08 -33.62
C GLU A 587 -35.33 -12.71 -32.53
N LEU A 588 -34.06 -12.52 -32.90
CA LEU A 588 -32.99 -12.22 -31.96
C LEU A 588 -32.62 -10.74 -32.07
N GLU A 589 -32.79 -10.03 -30.97
CA GLU A 589 -32.48 -8.60 -30.86
C GLU A 589 -31.09 -8.40 -30.27
N ILE A 590 -30.26 -7.60 -30.95
CA ILE A 590 -28.87 -7.32 -30.54
C ILE A 590 -28.68 -5.81 -30.52
N THR A 591 -28.16 -5.28 -29.41
CA THR A 591 -27.89 -3.84 -29.31
C THR A 591 -26.76 -3.39 -30.23
N GLU A 592 -26.90 -2.20 -30.81
CA GLU A 592 -25.89 -1.59 -31.69
C GLU A 592 -24.50 -1.55 -31.02
N THR A 593 -24.44 -1.07 -29.78
CA THR A 593 -23.18 -0.96 -29.02
C THR A 593 -22.56 -2.31 -28.72
N GLY A 594 -23.38 -3.34 -28.49
CA GLY A 594 -22.91 -4.71 -28.26
C GLY A 594 -22.27 -5.31 -29.50
N LEU A 595 -22.85 -5.07 -30.68
CA LEU A 595 -22.36 -5.54 -31.96
C LEU A 595 -21.03 -4.88 -32.35
N MET A 596 -20.89 -3.57 -32.13
CA MET A 596 -19.70 -2.80 -32.54
C MET A 596 -18.41 -3.17 -31.78
N LYS A 597 -18.51 -3.80 -30.61
CA LYS A 597 -17.34 -4.20 -29.81
C LYS A 597 -16.55 -5.36 -30.40
N ASP A 598 -17.23 -6.31 -31.06
CA ASP A 598 -16.59 -7.50 -31.64
C ASP A 598 -17.30 -7.97 -32.93
N LEU A 599 -17.24 -7.13 -33.96
CA LEU A 599 -17.86 -7.43 -35.26
C LEU A 599 -17.28 -8.67 -35.94
N GLN A 600 -15.96 -8.89 -35.85
CA GLN A 600 -15.29 -9.97 -36.58
C GLN A 600 -15.64 -11.36 -36.02
N GLY A 601 -15.83 -11.48 -34.70
CA GLY A 601 -16.26 -12.74 -34.07
C GLY A 601 -17.74 -13.06 -34.28
N VAL A 602 -18.60 -12.04 -34.32
CA VAL A 602 -20.07 -12.21 -34.31
C VAL A 602 -20.65 -12.55 -35.69
N VAL A 603 -20.12 -11.94 -36.76
CA VAL A 603 -20.67 -12.06 -38.14
C VAL A 603 -20.87 -13.52 -38.62
N PRO A 604 -19.91 -14.45 -38.45
CA PRO A 604 -20.11 -15.84 -38.87
C PRO A 604 -21.31 -16.52 -38.17
N SER A 605 -21.48 -16.25 -36.88
CA SER A 605 -22.59 -16.80 -36.08
C SER A 605 -23.93 -16.23 -36.52
N LEU A 606 -24.00 -14.94 -36.86
CA LEU A 606 -25.22 -14.32 -37.40
C LEU A 606 -25.62 -14.93 -38.75
N HIS A 607 -24.67 -15.19 -39.63
CA HIS A 607 -24.97 -15.87 -40.90
C HIS A 607 -25.50 -17.29 -40.68
N ARG A 608 -24.94 -18.03 -39.72
CA ARG A 608 -25.44 -19.38 -39.37
C ARG A 608 -26.85 -19.33 -38.79
N LEU A 609 -27.16 -18.37 -37.92
CA LEU A 609 -28.52 -18.19 -37.37
C LEU A 609 -29.53 -17.79 -38.46
N ASN A 610 -29.16 -16.92 -39.38
CA ASN A 610 -30.01 -16.57 -40.52
C ASN A 610 -30.23 -17.78 -41.47
N GLN A 611 -29.20 -18.61 -41.68
CA GLN A 611 -29.34 -19.88 -42.45
C GLN A 611 -30.27 -20.90 -41.79
N LEU A 612 -30.34 -20.94 -40.45
CA LEU A 612 -31.35 -21.72 -39.72
C LEU A 612 -32.77 -21.17 -39.94
N GLY A 613 -32.90 -19.90 -40.30
CA GLY A 613 -34.17 -19.21 -40.57
C GLY A 613 -34.65 -18.32 -39.43
N THR A 614 -33.79 -18.03 -38.43
CA THR A 614 -34.06 -17.08 -37.35
C THR A 614 -33.86 -15.66 -37.85
N GLU A 615 -34.79 -14.76 -37.54
CA GLU A 615 -34.67 -13.34 -37.90
C GLU A 615 -33.76 -12.61 -36.90
N ILE A 616 -33.01 -11.62 -37.40
CA ILE A 616 -32.05 -10.84 -36.59
C ILE A 616 -32.43 -9.37 -36.70
N ALA A 617 -32.58 -8.74 -35.55
CA ALA A 617 -32.93 -7.34 -35.40
C ALA A 617 -31.82 -6.57 -34.66
N ILE A 618 -31.56 -5.33 -35.08
CA ILE A 618 -30.67 -4.41 -34.35
C ILE A 618 -31.51 -3.52 -33.45
N ASP A 619 -31.15 -3.49 -32.17
CA ASP A 619 -31.79 -2.68 -31.13
C ASP A 619 -30.96 -1.45 -30.73
N ASP A 620 -31.62 -0.48 -30.09
CA ASP A 620 -31.06 0.81 -29.65
C ASP A 620 -30.35 1.63 -30.76
N PHE A 621 -30.81 1.53 -32.01
CA PHE A 621 -30.11 2.12 -33.16
C PHE A 621 -30.12 3.65 -33.13
N GLY A 622 -28.93 4.24 -33.30
CA GLY A 622 -28.71 5.69 -33.36
C GLY A 622 -28.09 6.29 -32.09
N THR A 623 -27.93 5.49 -31.03
CA THR A 623 -27.29 5.92 -29.78
C THR A 623 -25.76 5.87 -29.81
N GLY A 624 -25.18 5.19 -30.82
CA GLY A 624 -23.73 5.00 -31.00
C GLY A 624 -23.14 5.60 -32.29
N TYR A 625 -21.82 5.40 -32.48
CA TYR A 625 -21.10 5.79 -33.71
C TYR A 625 -21.19 4.67 -34.76
N SER A 626 -22.33 4.55 -35.43
CA SER A 626 -22.50 3.59 -36.52
C SER A 626 -21.59 3.91 -37.71
N SER A 627 -20.76 2.94 -38.12
CA SER A 627 -20.14 2.97 -39.45
C SER A 627 -21.09 2.29 -40.44
N LEU A 628 -21.76 3.10 -41.27
CA LEU A 628 -22.73 2.67 -42.29
C LEU A 628 -22.21 1.53 -43.19
N ALA A 629 -20.89 1.40 -43.33
CA ALA A 629 -20.25 0.38 -44.15
C ALA A 629 -20.50 -1.06 -43.65
N TYR A 630 -20.77 -1.29 -42.36
CA TYR A 630 -20.98 -2.65 -41.84
C TYR A 630 -22.43 -3.11 -41.94
N LEU A 631 -23.40 -2.20 -41.84
CA LEU A 631 -24.83 -2.51 -41.95
C LEU A 631 -25.18 -3.19 -43.28
N THR A 632 -24.46 -2.86 -44.36
CA THR A 632 -24.66 -3.48 -45.68
C THR A 632 -24.21 -4.94 -45.75
N SER A 633 -23.35 -5.37 -44.84
CA SER A 633 -22.75 -6.72 -44.83
C SER A 633 -23.42 -7.69 -43.85
N LEU A 634 -24.23 -7.17 -42.93
CA LEU A 634 -24.83 -7.95 -41.85
C LEU A 634 -26.14 -8.63 -42.33
N PRO A 635 -26.41 -9.89 -41.93
CA PRO A 635 -27.62 -10.61 -42.31
C PRO A 635 -28.82 -10.22 -41.42
N ILE A 636 -29.11 -8.92 -41.34
CA ILE A 636 -30.17 -8.33 -40.52
C ILE A 636 -31.46 -8.15 -41.33
N SER A 637 -32.60 -8.24 -40.66
CA SER A 637 -33.93 -8.12 -41.28
C SER A 637 -34.68 -6.89 -40.77
N GLU A 638 -34.34 -6.42 -39.58
CA GLU A 638 -35.10 -5.40 -38.85
C GLU A 638 -34.20 -4.45 -38.07
N LEU A 639 -34.62 -3.20 -37.96
CA LEU A 639 -33.94 -2.13 -37.25
C LEU A 639 -34.94 -1.41 -36.34
N LYS A 640 -34.64 -1.37 -35.04
CA LYS A 640 -35.45 -0.72 -34.01
C LYS A 640 -34.88 0.66 -33.69
N ILE A 641 -35.73 1.68 -33.79
CA ILE A 641 -35.39 3.07 -33.44
C ILE A 641 -35.52 3.23 -31.93
N ASP A 642 -34.43 3.62 -31.28
CA ASP A 642 -34.38 3.81 -29.83
C ASP A 642 -35.43 4.83 -29.35
N ARG A 643 -36.06 4.50 -28.22
CA ARG A 643 -37.12 5.31 -27.58
C ARG A 643 -36.73 6.77 -27.33
N SER A 644 -35.45 7.09 -27.14
CA SER A 644 -34.99 8.46 -26.85
C SER A 644 -35.25 9.40 -28.02
N PHE A 645 -35.17 8.91 -29.26
CA PHE A 645 -35.49 9.68 -30.46
C PHE A 645 -37.01 9.81 -30.68
N VAL A 646 -37.78 8.80 -30.25
CA VAL A 646 -39.24 8.78 -30.38
C VAL A 646 -39.94 9.62 -29.31
N ARG A 647 -39.36 9.70 -28.10
CA ARG A 647 -39.94 10.47 -27.00
C ARG A 647 -40.12 11.95 -27.35
N ASP A 648 -39.10 12.54 -27.95
CA ASP A 648 -39.03 13.98 -28.26
C ASP A 648 -39.58 14.29 -29.68
N LEU A 649 -40.22 13.29 -30.31
CA LEU A 649 -40.73 13.36 -31.68
C LEU A 649 -41.97 14.27 -31.77
N GLY A 650 -41.83 15.38 -32.48
CA GLY A 650 -42.86 16.42 -32.63
C GLY A 650 -42.60 17.68 -31.83
N ASP A 651 -41.68 17.66 -30.86
CA ASP A 651 -41.35 18.82 -30.01
C ASP A 651 -40.21 19.66 -30.59
N THR A 652 -39.23 19.04 -31.27
CA THR A 652 -38.12 19.75 -31.94
C THR A 652 -37.90 19.29 -33.39
N PRO A 653 -37.51 20.18 -34.33
CA PRO A 653 -37.18 19.81 -35.71
C PRO A 653 -36.02 18.81 -35.83
N GLN A 654 -35.06 18.86 -34.89
CA GLN A 654 -33.86 18.04 -34.90
C GLN A 654 -34.17 16.55 -34.65
N SER A 655 -35.05 16.23 -33.70
CA SER A 655 -35.44 14.84 -33.40
C SER A 655 -36.11 14.17 -34.61
N SER A 656 -36.96 14.93 -35.33
CA SER A 656 -37.63 14.45 -36.54
C SER A 656 -36.64 14.19 -37.69
N ALA A 657 -35.57 15.00 -37.80
CA ALA A 657 -34.55 14.83 -38.84
C ALA A 657 -33.75 13.53 -38.65
N VAL A 658 -33.40 13.16 -37.41
CA VAL A 658 -32.67 11.91 -37.12
C VAL A 658 -33.52 10.70 -37.43
N VAL A 659 -34.77 10.67 -36.97
CA VAL A 659 -35.71 9.56 -37.24
C VAL A 659 -35.98 9.42 -38.74
N SER A 660 -36.14 10.53 -39.46
CA SER A 660 -36.29 10.53 -40.93
C SER A 660 -35.06 9.92 -41.62
N ALA A 661 -33.85 10.27 -41.16
CA ALA A 661 -32.61 9.72 -41.71
C ALA A 661 -32.48 8.21 -41.46
N ILE A 662 -32.83 7.73 -40.26
CA ILE A 662 -32.82 6.30 -39.91
C ILE A 662 -33.81 5.52 -40.80
N ILE A 663 -35.04 6.04 -40.96
CA ILE A 663 -36.06 5.40 -41.81
C ILE A 663 -35.59 5.35 -43.27
N ALA A 664 -35.00 6.44 -43.77
CA ALA A 664 -34.48 6.50 -45.13
C ALA A 664 -33.33 5.49 -45.35
N LEU A 665 -32.43 5.36 -44.38
CA LEU A 665 -31.33 4.39 -44.41
C LEU A 665 -31.84 2.95 -44.45
N ALA A 666 -32.74 2.60 -43.53
CA ALA A 666 -33.29 1.25 -43.46
C ALA A 666 -34.04 0.87 -44.75
N ARG A 667 -34.79 1.81 -45.33
CA ARG A 667 -35.43 1.62 -46.64
C ARG A 667 -34.43 1.38 -47.76
N ALA A 668 -33.32 2.12 -47.79
CA ALA A 668 -32.27 1.92 -48.79
C ALA A 668 -31.60 0.55 -48.68
N LEU A 669 -31.55 -0.02 -47.47
CA LEU A 669 -31.00 -1.35 -47.19
C LEU A 669 -32.05 -2.48 -47.29
N GLY A 670 -33.32 -2.15 -47.54
CA GLY A 670 -34.42 -3.13 -47.60
C GLY A 670 -34.81 -3.72 -46.24
N LEU A 671 -34.49 -3.04 -45.14
CA LEU A 671 -34.77 -3.47 -43.76
C LEU A 671 -36.15 -3.01 -43.28
N ARG A 672 -36.79 -3.81 -42.43
CA ARG A 672 -37.98 -3.39 -41.69
C ARG A 672 -37.59 -2.41 -40.59
N VAL A 673 -38.43 -1.41 -40.34
CA VAL A 673 -38.19 -0.40 -39.30
C VAL A 673 -39.29 -0.48 -38.26
N ILE A 674 -38.90 -0.54 -37.00
CA ILE A 674 -39.80 -0.47 -35.84
C ILE A 674 -39.45 0.76 -35.03
N ALA A 675 -40.48 1.52 -34.63
CA ALA A 675 -40.31 2.59 -33.66
C ALA A 675 -40.70 2.13 -32.26
N GLU A 676 -39.76 2.26 -31.31
CA GLU A 676 -39.99 1.93 -29.92
C GLU A 676 -40.44 3.13 -29.08
N GLY A 677 -41.10 2.86 -27.95
CA GLY A 677 -41.47 3.91 -27.01
C GLY A 677 -42.54 4.87 -27.55
N VAL A 678 -43.40 4.40 -28.46
CA VAL A 678 -44.54 5.20 -28.93
C VAL A 678 -45.59 5.30 -27.83
N GLU A 679 -45.74 6.49 -27.25
CA GLU A 679 -46.65 6.75 -26.12
C GLU A 679 -47.85 7.62 -26.51
N LYS A 680 -47.71 8.47 -27.53
CA LYS A 680 -48.73 9.44 -27.96
C LYS A 680 -49.19 9.18 -29.39
N ALA A 681 -50.46 9.44 -29.68
CA ALA A 681 -51.00 9.36 -31.04
C ALA A 681 -50.30 10.32 -32.02
N SER A 682 -49.86 11.50 -31.54
CA SER A 682 -49.09 12.45 -32.36
C SER A 682 -47.74 11.89 -32.83
N GLN A 683 -47.06 11.11 -31.98
CA GLN A 683 -45.79 10.45 -32.36
C GLN A 683 -46.05 9.41 -33.46
N MET A 684 -47.10 8.61 -33.29
CA MET A 684 -47.53 7.61 -34.27
C MET A 684 -47.85 8.24 -35.63
N GLU A 685 -48.60 9.34 -35.68
CA GLU A 685 -48.93 10.03 -36.94
C GLU A 685 -47.67 10.53 -37.68
N VAL A 686 -46.71 11.10 -36.95
CA VAL A 686 -45.45 11.56 -37.54
C VAL A 686 -44.65 10.37 -38.07
N LEU A 687 -44.53 9.29 -37.30
CA LEU A 687 -43.84 8.06 -37.73
C LEU A 687 -44.49 7.45 -38.98
N TYR A 688 -45.82 7.42 -39.03
CA TYR A 688 -46.59 6.95 -40.17
C TYR A 688 -46.30 7.77 -41.44
N ASN A 689 -46.29 9.10 -41.30
CA ASN A 689 -45.99 10.02 -42.41
C ASN A 689 -44.54 9.93 -42.89
N LEU A 690 -43.60 9.69 -41.97
CA LEU A 690 -42.19 9.41 -42.31
C LEU A 690 -42.01 8.01 -42.92
N GLY A 691 -43.02 7.15 -42.79
CA GLY A 691 -43.07 5.86 -43.44
C GLY A 691 -42.56 4.68 -42.61
N CYS A 692 -42.56 4.83 -41.29
CA CYS A 692 -42.48 3.74 -40.33
C CYS A 692 -43.88 3.22 -40.04
N HIS A 693 -44.10 1.91 -40.24
CA HIS A 693 -45.44 1.31 -40.16
C HIS A 693 -45.60 0.36 -38.98
N ILE A 694 -44.51 -0.05 -38.34
CA ILE A 694 -44.53 -0.95 -37.20
C ILE A 694 -44.14 -0.14 -35.96
N CYS A 695 -45.02 -0.14 -34.97
CA CYS A 695 -44.84 0.63 -33.75
C CYS A 695 -44.97 -0.27 -32.52
N GLN A 696 -44.17 0.03 -31.51
CA GLN A 696 -44.21 -0.59 -30.20
C GLN A 696 -44.16 0.48 -29.12
N GLY A 697 -45.02 0.36 -28.10
CA GLY A 697 -45.01 1.31 -26.99
C GLY A 697 -46.32 1.33 -26.19
N PHE A 698 -46.36 2.19 -25.17
CA PHE A 698 -47.46 2.26 -24.22
C PHE A 698 -48.75 2.83 -24.80
N LEU A 699 -48.71 3.43 -26.00
CA LEU A 699 -49.90 3.81 -26.74
C LEU A 699 -50.82 2.60 -26.99
N TYR A 700 -50.22 1.42 -27.26
CA TYR A 700 -50.96 0.20 -27.57
C TYR A 700 -51.14 -0.67 -26.34
N ALA A 701 -50.03 -1.07 -25.73
CA ALA A 701 -50.05 -1.90 -24.54
C ALA A 701 -48.74 -1.83 -23.75
N ARG A 702 -48.85 -2.02 -22.43
CA ARG A 702 -47.70 -2.28 -21.56
C ARG A 702 -47.31 -3.77 -21.65
N PRO A 703 -46.05 -4.12 -21.34
CA PRO A 703 -45.62 -5.51 -21.27
C PRO A 703 -46.48 -6.31 -20.27
N MET A 704 -47.09 -7.40 -20.74
CA MET A 704 -48.08 -8.16 -19.97
C MET A 704 -47.79 -9.68 -19.99
N PRO A 705 -48.29 -10.45 -19.01
CA PRO A 705 -48.20 -11.92 -19.06
C PRO A 705 -48.86 -12.51 -20.31
N ALA A 706 -48.42 -13.69 -20.74
CA ALA A 706 -48.93 -14.35 -21.96
C ALA A 706 -50.47 -14.48 -21.99
N SER A 707 -51.08 -14.88 -20.87
CA SER A 707 -52.54 -15.02 -20.76
C SER A 707 -53.29 -13.70 -20.94
N GLN A 708 -52.70 -12.57 -20.51
CA GLN A 708 -53.29 -11.25 -20.73
C GLN A 708 -53.14 -10.79 -22.17
N LEU A 709 -52.05 -11.16 -22.85
CA LEU A 709 -51.86 -10.84 -24.26
C LEU A 709 -52.88 -11.57 -25.14
N GLU A 710 -53.16 -12.84 -24.82
CA GLU A 710 -54.21 -13.62 -25.48
C GLU A 710 -55.58 -12.96 -25.35
N GLN A 711 -55.94 -12.53 -24.15
CA GLN A 711 -57.20 -11.81 -23.91
C GLN A 711 -57.22 -10.47 -24.64
N TRP A 712 -56.12 -9.71 -24.58
CA TRP A 712 -55.98 -8.43 -25.29
C TRP A 712 -56.17 -8.62 -26.80
N LEU A 713 -55.62 -9.68 -27.40
CA LEU A 713 -55.79 -9.97 -28.82
C LEU A 713 -57.25 -10.26 -29.17
N ILE A 714 -57.95 -11.06 -28.36
CA ILE A 714 -59.37 -11.37 -28.54
C ILE A 714 -60.22 -10.10 -28.46
N ASP A 715 -59.98 -9.25 -27.46
CA ASP A 715 -60.74 -8.02 -27.24
C ASP A 715 -60.53 -6.99 -28.38
N THR A 716 -59.30 -6.95 -28.91
CA THR A 716 -58.94 -6.07 -30.03
C THR A 716 -59.54 -6.55 -31.35
N GLN A 717 -59.59 -7.87 -31.61
CA GLN A 717 -60.28 -8.45 -32.77
C GLN A 717 -61.81 -8.33 -32.69
N SER A 718 -62.36 -8.32 -31.47
CA SER A 718 -63.80 -8.17 -31.21
C SER A 718 -64.30 -6.72 -31.27
N GLY A 719 -63.40 -5.74 -31.46
CA GLY A 719 -63.73 -4.31 -31.51
C GLY A 719 -64.09 -3.68 -30.17
N LEU A 720 -63.82 -4.36 -29.04
CA LEU A 720 -64.12 -3.89 -27.68
C LEU A 720 -63.06 -2.91 -27.14
N VAL A 721 -61.85 -2.95 -27.71
CA VAL A 721 -60.76 -2.03 -27.41
C VAL A 721 -60.37 -1.33 -28.72
N GLN A 722 -60.86 -0.11 -28.94
CA GLN A 722 -60.37 0.73 -30.05
C GLN A 722 -59.12 1.51 -29.59
N PRO A 723 -57.96 1.36 -30.25
CA PRO A 723 -56.96 2.43 -30.22
C PRO A 723 -57.54 3.67 -30.93
N PRO A 724 -57.16 4.89 -30.52
CA PRO A 724 -57.70 6.11 -31.10
C PRO A 724 -57.15 6.27 -32.53
N VAL A 725 -57.89 5.79 -33.52
CA VAL A 725 -57.61 6.10 -34.94
C VAL A 725 -58.74 6.98 -35.44
N GLY A 726 -58.37 8.21 -35.79
CA GLY A 726 -59.25 9.30 -36.14
C GLY A 726 -60.23 8.98 -37.26
N GLY A 727 -61.52 9.08 -36.93
CA GLY A 727 -62.55 9.49 -37.87
C GLY A 727 -62.71 11.02 -37.80
N ALA A 728 -62.90 11.64 -38.97
CA ALA A 728 -63.11 13.08 -39.19
C ALA A 728 -64.09 13.74 -38.19
N PRO A 729 -63.95 15.06 -37.92
CA PRO A 729 -64.67 15.72 -36.83
C PRO A 729 -66.15 15.87 -37.18
N VAL A 730 -67.02 15.20 -36.43
CA VAL A 730 -68.43 15.58 -36.35
C VAL A 730 -68.58 16.59 -35.22
N LEU A 731 -68.79 17.85 -35.63
CA LEU A 731 -69.28 18.93 -34.78
C LEU A 731 -70.65 18.58 -34.18
N ALA A 732 -70.74 18.57 -32.84
CA ALA A 732 -71.94 18.91 -32.06
C ALA A 732 -71.50 19.09 -30.59
N ALA A 733 -71.28 20.30 -30.08
CA ALA A 733 -72.28 21.26 -29.59
C ALA A 733 -72.98 20.84 -28.28
N HIS A 734 -72.90 21.75 -27.30
CA HIS A 734 -73.60 21.83 -26.00
C HIS A 734 -73.01 21.00 -24.84
N GLY A 735 -72.83 21.53 -23.63
CA GLY A 735 -73.21 22.82 -23.09
C GLY A 735 -72.65 22.99 -21.67
N LEU A 736 -72.55 24.25 -21.27
CA LEU A 736 -72.17 24.74 -19.94
C LEU A 736 -73.08 24.19 -18.82
N LEU A 737 -72.48 24.05 -17.62
CA LEU A 737 -72.93 24.49 -16.26
C LEU A 737 -72.53 23.48 -15.16
N PRO A 738 -72.40 23.88 -13.87
CA PRO A 738 -71.47 24.87 -13.34
C PRO A 738 -70.76 24.41 -12.04
N LYS A 739 -69.80 25.24 -11.60
CA LYS A 739 -69.20 25.27 -10.25
C LYS A 739 -70.24 25.13 -9.12
N MET A 740 -69.96 24.28 -8.13
CA MET A 740 -70.45 24.45 -6.76
C MET A 740 -69.30 24.83 -5.83
N MET A 741 -69.39 26.04 -5.29
CA MET A 741 -68.78 26.44 -4.03
C MET A 741 -69.45 25.70 -2.87
N GLY A 742 -68.66 25.36 -1.86
CA GLY A 742 -69.12 25.02 -0.51
C GLY A 742 -68.00 25.29 0.48
N ALA A 743 -68.15 26.36 1.25
CA ALA A 743 -67.21 26.81 2.29
C ALA A 743 -67.64 26.30 3.68
N HIS A 744 -66.72 26.39 4.66
CA HIS A 744 -66.86 26.18 6.11
C HIS A 744 -66.98 24.69 6.54
N ARG A 745 -66.16 24.16 7.45
CA ARG A 745 -65.52 24.68 8.67
C ARG A 745 -64.14 24.06 8.87
#